data_AF-A0AAV5UBW1-F1
#
_entry.id   AF-A0AAV5UBW1-F1
#
_cell.length_a   1.000
_cell.length_b   1.000
_cell.length_c   1.000
_cell.angle_alpha   90.00
_cell.angle_beta   90.00
_cell.angle_gamma   90.00
#
_symmetry.space_group_name_H-M   'P 1'
#
loop_
_entity.id
_entity.type
_entity.pdbx_description
1 polymer ?
#
loop_
_entity_poly.entity_id
_entity_poly.type
_entity_poly.pdbx_seq_one_letter_code
_entity_poly.pdbx_strand_id
1 'polypeptide(L)'
;MGKVVQIVVGVGVSLALLGTLGVGIASLITLLNVQNVQNDQFADPSGITLPTTKAVIPVAKPIQDNDPRFGSYKGMSDLLKSWMNTSINPCDDFYSFTCGAAKPDQGISFDVAANDIAETLIGELNKPVNFFDNEPLPVRQMKWFYDACFTGATDDDMAARSAGIFNDLRSANPGVGFPALYPDQTKAASAEQLAAFLGYAVSSSGTSSLVKLVVDADWKDSHDERGGYVLYTDHPVTMFGAPFYSKVYDTYNVISSIVDTFKAGARLLGIEKIDEQQMLKDGTDLAQLDYDLAMKYSTDGETRRQVESMYNPRTVEGLQTMAPFINWKTFLNKALTPISTTVDGSFRVIAKELNKLSLLSTDILSGAISSRTLNNYLYYHVLTANYLPAPDAVRSKSAHLEGFRLPKHSLHSKRQQNSIDQQIVSGRAEITDRMRFCEQQVSGSHTWANTRLFVDTMYPTPAGRQQLEDQADSFLRSLVAAFRAQIDLLDWMTPATKKGSYQKIDNIVLNIAFPNWVLDDDELSSYYKKVDTKQTDSYLVQLDKMTAFGVYEWLFKIVDGEAADRKDFFGSTTVADATYKNIANSISVPLGILRAPFFDPNNPAALNYGALGFITSHELTLGFDDGGAQWEGTGLLYGWTDANSTKAFNRMAQCVVNQYGEFCPLGSGQPCVDGRQTKTENVADNGGIQTAYKAFKSFEALHGPDPLLPGDSSVFNADQLFFLGFAQVMCQYPPSTGAMLAQILAAPFSPPEYGILGALQNFPSFQKAFNCPVGSTYAPVQHCNVWTSEATSGAPLNDKGEPVVPDNEVHIAPVERISPQDMDKYSAYQTVLDIYKSSANMSENPCEDFYHYSCGNFQGPRQTTNDMAQAVTALIYEQMIDPDYQPTIKASTALTKLQTLYNSCKAEAAESTIAKTDYLQPKVLKFRQYLNQDIPLIGGAGKVALTSENYGNVLGYLSFQLGIDTLVSPGVDTNWVDPQAAQPGTTNGYQLFVDQPTTYNARAFYENENWEKQKPGYKMTVKRVVEAYAKQDKTASLTADYDGMIDAALELEKTIAITYSGTDQERRAYQRQWNPMLLDAFPATVDWTKYWSFAPKEATDWIKTKTIVMNEKDKTPALFTFLVGKKDDATLVNYLFIRLIMENSGLIPCANGECASMMKAVARKRAHSKKSRIPGRRHLLFPSFASLNDDDADGLECADEIAVMADAQGRVYIDARFPTDKDKKMIRETMKGVMINIVDAMKGMIHQ
;
A
#
# COMPACT_ATOMS: atom_id res chain seq x y z
N MET A 1 71.93 27.57 28.65
CA MET A 1 71.18 28.18 27.52
C MET A 1 69.90 27.40 27.14
N GLY A 2 69.33 26.60 28.05
CA GLY A 2 68.00 26.00 27.91
C GLY A 2 66.95 26.57 28.88
N LYS A 3 67.13 27.82 29.36
CA LYS A 3 66.22 28.49 30.32
C LYS A 3 65.78 29.91 29.89
N VAL A 4 65.97 30.31 28.63
CA VAL A 4 65.54 31.64 28.12
C VAL A 4 64.50 31.56 26.99
N VAL A 5 64.30 30.44 26.30
CA VAL A 5 63.29 30.35 25.22
C VAL A 5 61.90 29.92 25.70
N GLN A 6 61.79 29.19 26.83
CA GLN A 6 60.49 28.85 27.44
C GLN A 6 59.76 30.06 28.08
N ILE A 7 60.43 31.20 28.28
CA ILE A 7 59.80 32.41 28.83
C ILE A 7 59.29 33.35 27.72
N VAL A 8 59.82 33.28 26.49
CA VAL A 8 59.28 34.09 25.36
C VAL A 8 58.03 33.45 24.74
N VAL A 9 57.90 32.12 24.80
CA VAL A 9 56.69 31.42 24.31
C VAL A 9 55.52 31.52 25.31
N GLY A 10 55.80 31.67 26.61
CA GLY A 10 54.76 31.83 27.65
C GLY A 10 54.08 33.21 27.68
N VAL A 11 54.76 34.29 27.26
CA VAL A 11 54.18 35.65 27.29
C VAL A 11 53.44 36.00 25.99
N GLY A 12 53.78 35.38 24.85
CA GLY A 12 53.05 35.55 23.58
C GLY A 12 51.67 34.89 23.57
N VAL A 13 51.50 33.76 24.26
CA VAL A 13 50.23 33.02 24.30
C VAL A 13 49.22 33.68 25.26
N SER A 14 49.66 34.37 26.30
CA SER A 14 48.76 35.13 27.20
C SER A 14 48.23 36.44 26.61
N LEU A 15 48.92 37.05 25.63
CA LEU A 15 48.43 38.26 24.94
C LEU A 15 47.45 37.95 23.79
N ALA A 16 47.53 36.77 23.17
CA ALA A 16 46.57 36.35 22.15
C ALA A 16 45.23 35.86 22.75
N LEU A 17 45.24 35.27 23.94
CA LEU A 17 44.03 34.83 24.67
C LEU A 17 43.23 35.99 25.30
N LEU A 18 43.86 37.15 25.54
CA LEU A 18 43.15 38.37 25.96
C LEU A 18 42.56 39.16 24.77
N GLY A 19 43.14 39.03 23.57
CA GLY A 19 42.58 39.60 22.34
C GLY A 19 41.31 38.91 21.86
N THR A 20 41.16 37.61 22.13
CA THR A 20 39.97 36.84 21.71
C THR A 20 38.83 36.88 22.73
N LEU A 21 39.08 37.11 24.03
CA LEU A 21 38.01 37.38 25.01
C LEU A 21 37.40 38.79 24.88
N GLY A 22 38.15 39.78 24.39
CA GLY A 22 37.64 41.13 24.14
C GLY A 22 36.66 41.22 22.96
N VAL A 23 36.86 40.40 21.91
CA VAL A 23 35.97 40.36 20.74
C VAL A 23 34.70 39.54 21.05
N GLY A 24 34.82 38.49 21.88
CA GLY A 24 33.65 37.72 22.32
C GLY A 24 32.64 38.52 23.14
N ILE A 25 33.10 39.42 24.02
CA ILE A 25 32.21 40.24 24.87
C ILE A 25 31.61 41.42 24.09
N ALA A 26 32.33 42.01 23.13
CA ALA A 26 31.77 43.05 22.25
C ALA A 26 30.69 42.48 21.30
N SER A 27 30.86 41.25 20.81
CA SER A 27 29.83 40.58 20.01
C SER A 27 28.62 40.15 20.84
N LEU A 28 28.79 39.78 22.11
CA LEU A 28 27.65 39.44 22.99
C LEU A 28 26.84 40.68 23.43
N ILE A 29 27.48 41.85 23.63
CA ILE A 29 26.79 43.11 23.95
C ILE A 29 26.08 43.69 22.71
N THR A 30 26.60 43.45 21.50
CA THR A 30 25.93 43.88 20.25
C THR A 30 24.75 42.96 19.91
N LEU A 31 24.83 41.66 20.22
CA LEU A 31 23.68 40.74 20.10
C LEU A 31 22.58 40.99 21.15
N LEU A 32 22.94 41.43 22.37
CA LEU A 32 21.96 41.75 23.42
C LEU A 32 21.33 43.16 23.29
N ASN A 33 21.97 44.11 22.60
CA ASN A 33 21.39 45.44 22.35
C ASN A 33 20.54 45.54 21.06
N VAL A 34 20.62 44.57 20.13
CA VAL A 34 19.73 44.54 18.95
C VAL A 34 18.38 43.86 19.27
N GLN A 35 18.30 43.06 20.35
CA GLN A 35 17.03 42.53 20.86
C GLN A 35 16.14 43.58 21.57
N ASN A 36 16.59 44.83 21.77
CA ASN A 36 15.84 45.86 22.49
C ASN A 36 15.48 47.13 21.67
N VAL A 37 15.67 47.15 20.35
CA VAL A 37 15.32 48.34 19.50
C VAL A 37 14.18 48.09 18.50
N GLN A 38 13.61 46.89 18.43
CA GLN A 38 12.41 46.63 17.61
C GLN A 38 11.17 46.26 18.44
N ASN A 39 11.09 46.70 19.70
CA ASN A 39 9.92 46.56 20.55
C ASN A 39 9.03 47.82 20.64
N ASP A 40 9.25 48.85 19.81
CA ASP A 40 8.57 50.15 20.00
C ASP A 40 8.07 50.82 18.70
N GLN A 41 7.48 50.10 17.73
CA GLN A 41 6.68 50.75 16.65
C GLN A 41 5.47 49.95 16.12
N PHE A 42 4.75 49.23 16.99
CA PHE A 42 3.36 48.85 16.66
C PHE A 42 2.40 49.43 17.71
N ALA A 43 1.95 50.65 17.44
CA ALA A 43 0.71 51.17 18.00
C ALA A 43 -0.46 50.56 17.22
N ASP A 44 -1.33 49.89 17.98
CA ASP A 44 -2.76 49.60 17.78
C ASP A 44 -3.29 49.34 16.34
N PRO A 45 -3.70 48.09 16.00
CA PRO A 45 -4.50 47.82 14.82
C PRO A 45 -6.01 47.95 15.13
N SER A 46 -6.46 49.06 15.72
CA SER A 46 -7.86 49.45 15.71
C SER A 46 -8.16 50.27 14.45
N GLY A 47 -8.04 49.66 13.26
CA GLY A 47 -8.24 50.47 12.05
C GLY A 47 -8.07 49.89 10.65
N ILE A 48 -8.09 48.57 10.42
CA ILE A 48 -8.25 48.04 9.05
C ILE A 48 -9.18 46.81 9.08
N THR A 49 -10.42 47.01 8.67
CA THR A 49 -11.40 45.98 8.33
C THR A 49 -10.97 45.23 7.05
N LEU A 50 -10.70 43.93 7.18
CA LEU A 50 -10.55 43.00 6.06
C LEU A 50 -11.86 42.94 5.24
N PRO A 51 -11.84 42.96 3.89
CA PRO A 51 -12.95 42.40 3.14
C PRO A 51 -13.01 40.90 3.50
N THR A 52 -14.17 40.37 3.86
CA THR A 52 -14.36 38.94 4.13
C THR A 52 -15.01 38.29 2.92
N THR A 53 -14.25 37.49 2.18
CA THR A 53 -14.77 36.51 1.23
C THR A 53 -13.84 35.31 1.28
N LYS A 54 -14.26 34.25 1.98
CA LYS A 54 -13.71 32.89 1.88
C LYS A 54 -13.87 32.43 0.42
N ALA A 55 -12.96 31.60 -0.11
CA ALA A 55 -13.26 30.85 -1.34
C ALA A 55 -14.55 30.06 -1.10
N VAL A 56 -15.65 30.52 -1.70
CA VAL A 56 -16.95 29.88 -1.57
C VAL A 56 -16.83 28.58 -2.34
N ILE A 57 -16.72 27.45 -1.63
CA ILE A 57 -17.04 26.15 -2.22
C ILE A 57 -18.40 26.34 -2.84
N PRO A 58 -18.57 26.17 -4.16
CA PRO A 58 -19.88 26.28 -4.76
C PRO A 58 -20.81 25.35 -3.98
N VAL A 59 -21.86 25.91 -3.39
CA VAL A 59 -22.85 25.14 -2.65
C VAL A 59 -23.34 24.06 -3.58
N ALA A 60 -23.13 22.80 -3.20
CA ALA A 60 -23.55 21.66 -3.99
C ALA A 60 -25.03 21.82 -4.34
N LYS A 61 -25.36 21.60 -5.60
CA LYS A 61 -26.74 21.63 -6.09
C LYS A 61 -27.28 20.20 -6.14
N PRO A 62 -28.60 20.01 -6.04
CA PRO A 62 -29.20 18.71 -6.30
C PRO A 62 -28.79 18.16 -7.67
N ILE A 63 -28.53 16.86 -7.71
CA ILE A 63 -28.28 16.15 -8.97
C ILE A 63 -29.43 16.39 -9.95
N GLN A 64 -29.09 16.60 -11.22
CA GLN A 64 -30.07 16.86 -12.27
C GLN A 64 -30.58 15.54 -12.87
N ASP A 65 -31.84 15.49 -13.27
CA ASP A 65 -32.50 14.29 -13.82
C ASP A 65 -31.80 13.68 -15.06
N ASN A 66 -30.95 14.47 -15.74
CA ASN A 66 -30.19 14.06 -16.91
C ASN A 66 -28.76 13.58 -16.60
N ASP A 67 -28.30 13.63 -15.34
CA ASP A 67 -27.01 13.06 -14.95
C ASP A 67 -27.12 11.52 -14.97
N PRO A 68 -26.17 10.78 -15.60
CA PRO A 68 -26.19 9.32 -15.62
C PRO A 68 -26.28 8.66 -14.24
N ARG A 69 -25.80 9.34 -13.19
CA ARG A 69 -25.83 8.86 -11.79
C ARG A 69 -27.16 9.14 -11.08
N PHE A 70 -28.08 9.89 -11.70
CA PHE A 70 -29.35 10.28 -11.08
C PHE A 70 -30.15 9.08 -10.55
N GLY A 71 -30.12 7.95 -11.27
CA GLY A 71 -30.75 6.70 -10.84
C GLY A 71 -30.26 6.23 -9.47
N SER A 72 -28.93 6.13 -9.29
CA SER A 72 -28.32 5.72 -8.02
C SER A 72 -28.58 6.74 -6.91
N TYR A 73 -28.45 8.04 -7.19
CA TYR A 73 -28.75 9.11 -6.22
C TYR A 73 -30.22 9.10 -5.77
N LYS A 74 -31.15 8.90 -6.71
CA LYS A 74 -32.57 8.78 -6.40
C LYS A 74 -32.84 7.54 -5.56
N GLY A 75 -32.24 6.40 -5.92
CA GLY A 75 -32.34 5.16 -5.16
C GLY A 75 -31.87 5.33 -3.71
N MET A 76 -30.72 5.98 -3.48
CA MET A 76 -30.25 6.29 -2.13
C MET A 76 -31.14 7.27 -1.38
N SER A 77 -31.69 8.29 -2.06
CA SER A 77 -32.68 9.19 -1.47
C SER A 77 -33.93 8.43 -1.01
N ASP A 78 -34.44 7.53 -1.83
CA ASP A 78 -35.64 6.73 -1.53
C ASP A 78 -35.36 5.76 -0.38
N LEU A 79 -34.16 5.17 -0.33
CA LEU A 79 -33.73 4.31 0.78
C LEU A 79 -33.63 5.10 2.09
N LEU A 80 -32.95 6.26 2.09
CA LEU A 80 -32.83 7.16 3.24
C LEU A 80 -34.20 7.54 3.79
N LYS A 81 -35.12 7.98 2.92
CA LYS A 81 -36.49 8.32 3.30
C LYS A 81 -37.29 7.16 3.87
N SER A 82 -36.97 5.93 3.49
CA SER A 82 -37.72 4.76 3.97
C SER A 82 -37.38 4.37 5.41
N TRP A 83 -36.18 4.70 5.90
CA TRP A 83 -35.73 4.36 7.26
C TRP A 83 -35.72 5.54 8.23
N MET A 84 -35.53 6.77 7.72
CA MET A 84 -35.38 7.95 8.56
C MET A 84 -36.69 8.42 9.18
N ASN A 85 -36.65 8.72 10.48
CA ASN A 85 -37.71 9.42 11.19
C ASN A 85 -37.29 10.86 11.49
N THR A 86 -37.63 11.78 10.57
CA THR A 86 -37.25 13.19 10.66
C THR A 86 -37.99 13.99 11.74
N SER A 87 -38.92 13.37 12.48
CA SER A 87 -39.53 13.99 13.67
C SER A 87 -38.63 13.93 14.91
N ILE A 88 -37.59 13.09 14.89
CA ILE A 88 -36.61 12.97 15.96
C ILE A 88 -35.46 13.96 15.72
N ASN A 89 -34.98 14.58 16.80
CA ASN A 89 -33.79 15.42 16.73
C ASN A 89 -32.52 14.54 16.66
N PRO A 90 -31.69 14.66 15.61
CA PRO A 90 -30.47 13.85 15.46
C PRO A 90 -29.45 14.04 16.61
N CYS A 91 -29.52 15.15 17.34
CA CYS A 91 -28.63 15.43 18.46
C CYS A 91 -29.05 14.78 19.80
N ASP A 92 -30.32 14.33 19.86
CA ASP A 92 -30.90 13.65 21.01
C ASP A 92 -30.88 12.13 20.81
N ASP A 93 -31.28 11.65 19.62
CA ASP A 93 -31.31 10.24 19.25
C ASP A 93 -31.06 10.04 17.74
N PHE A 94 -29.78 9.98 17.35
CA PHE A 94 -29.38 9.77 15.96
C PHE A 94 -29.77 8.39 15.40
N TYR A 95 -29.77 7.36 16.24
CA TYR A 95 -30.23 6.03 15.87
C TYR A 95 -31.71 6.05 15.47
N SER A 96 -32.58 6.58 16.34
CA SER A 96 -34.02 6.68 16.03
C SER A 96 -34.29 7.65 14.88
N PHE A 97 -33.50 8.72 14.73
CA PHE A 97 -33.58 9.60 13.57
C PHE A 97 -33.29 8.87 12.25
N THR A 98 -32.32 7.95 12.25
CA THR A 98 -31.83 7.29 11.03
C THR A 98 -32.56 5.98 10.72
N CYS A 99 -32.89 5.20 11.74
CA CYS A 99 -33.46 3.85 11.63
C CYS A 99 -34.93 3.78 12.08
N GLY A 100 -35.47 4.80 12.76
CA GLY A 100 -36.72 4.69 13.52
C GLY A 100 -38.01 4.64 12.69
N ALA A 101 -37.94 4.86 11.37
CA ALA A 101 -39.07 4.66 10.46
C ALA A 101 -38.98 3.35 9.66
N ALA A 102 -37.88 2.60 9.76
CA ALA A 102 -37.70 1.33 9.07
C ALA A 102 -38.78 0.33 9.50
N LYS A 103 -39.49 -0.21 8.52
CA LYS A 103 -40.56 -1.17 8.78
C LYS A 103 -40.01 -2.59 8.78
N PRO A 104 -40.55 -3.53 9.60
CA PRO A 104 -40.10 -4.92 9.64
C PRO A 104 -40.09 -5.68 8.30
N ASP A 105 -40.87 -5.22 7.32
CA ASP A 105 -40.93 -5.76 5.96
C ASP A 105 -39.93 -5.11 4.97
N GLN A 106 -39.24 -4.04 5.40
CA GLN A 106 -38.20 -3.34 4.63
C GLN A 106 -36.82 -3.75 5.14
N GLY A 107 -36.21 -4.76 4.51
CA GLY A 107 -34.87 -5.25 4.90
C GLY A 107 -33.90 -4.11 5.23
N ILE A 108 -33.06 -4.33 6.25
CA ILE A 108 -31.99 -3.38 6.63
C ILE A 108 -30.72 -3.71 5.84
N SER A 109 -29.73 -2.81 5.77
CA SER A 109 -28.55 -2.89 4.90
C SER A 109 -27.99 -4.29 4.64
N PHE A 110 -27.63 -5.03 5.69
CA PHE A 110 -27.11 -6.40 5.57
C PHE A 110 -28.18 -7.42 5.13
N ASP A 111 -29.42 -7.28 5.61
CA ASP A 111 -30.54 -8.13 5.19
C ASP A 111 -30.91 -7.89 3.72
N VAL A 112 -30.87 -6.64 3.24
CA VAL A 112 -31.11 -6.29 1.83
C VAL A 112 -30.08 -6.98 0.96
N ALA A 113 -28.80 -6.85 1.29
CA ALA A 113 -27.74 -7.47 0.51
C ALA A 113 -27.80 -9.00 0.57
N ALA A 114 -28.02 -9.59 1.75
CA ALA A 114 -28.17 -11.03 1.90
C ALA A 114 -29.38 -11.58 1.12
N ASN A 115 -30.53 -10.89 1.20
CA ASN A 115 -31.74 -11.28 0.47
C ASN A 115 -31.54 -11.18 -1.04
N ASP A 116 -30.92 -10.11 -1.53
CA ASP A 116 -30.66 -9.94 -2.95
C ASP A 116 -29.67 -10.98 -3.48
N ILE A 117 -28.59 -11.27 -2.75
CA ILE A 117 -27.65 -12.35 -3.11
C ILE A 117 -28.41 -13.67 -3.20
N ALA A 118 -29.21 -14.00 -2.19
CA ALA A 118 -30.00 -15.23 -2.17
C ALA A 118 -31.01 -15.28 -3.33
N GLU A 119 -31.72 -14.19 -3.61
CA GLU A 119 -32.69 -14.11 -4.71
C GLU A 119 -32.02 -14.25 -6.08
N THR A 120 -30.87 -13.61 -6.27
CA THR A 120 -30.05 -13.72 -7.48
C THR A 120 -29.64 -15.18 -7.70
N LEU A 121 -29.07 -15.82 -6.68
CA LEU A 121 -28.63 -17.22 -6.74
C LEU A 121 -29.81 -18.18 -6.94
N ILE A 122 -30.92 -17.99 -6.25
CA ILE A 122 -32.14 -18.80 -6.44
C ILE A 122 -32.67 -18.66 -7.87
N GLY A 123 -32.66 -17.44 -8.44
CA GLY A 123 -33.06 -17.19 -9.81
C GLY A 123 -32.26 -18.03 -10.82
N GLU A 124 -30.95 -18.12 -10.61
CA GLU A 124 -30.04 -18.93 -11.42
C GLU A 124 -30.21 -20.43 -11.16
N LEU A 125 -30.23 -20.85 -9.90
CA LEU A 125 -30.37 -22.25 -9.47
C LEU A 125 -31.73 -22.86 -9.86
N ASN A 126 -32.77 -22.04 -10.08
CA ASN A 126 -34.07 -22.49 -10.55
C ASN A 126 -34.12 -22.78 -12.06
N LYS A 127 -33.08 -22.46 -12.82
CA LYS A 127 -33.01 -22.83 -14.24
C LYS A 127 -32.99 -24.36 -14.39
N PRO A 128 -33.50 -24.91 -15.51
CA PRO A 128 -33.52 -26.35 -15.70
C PRO A 128 -32.09 -26.92 -15.77
N VAL A 129 -31.89 -28.17 -15.35
CA VAL A 129 -30.54 -28.75 -15.22
C VAL A 129 -29.70 -28.69 -16.50
N ASN A 130 -30.34 -28.75 -17.68
CA ASN A 130 -29.65 -28.66 -18.97
C ASN A 130 -29.05 -27.27 -19.27
N PHE A 131 -29.48 -26.22 -18.55
CA PHE A 131 -28.82 -24.91 -18.59
C PHE A 131 -27.36 -25.01 -18.17
N PHE A 132 -27.04 -25.94 -17.26
CA PHE A 132 -25.71 -26.13 -16.69
C PHE A 132 -24.88 -27.18 -17.45
N ASP A 133 -25.35 -27.75 -18.56
CA ASP A 133 -24.66 -28.87 -19.23
C ASP A 133 -23.23 -28.54 -19.66
N ASN A 134 -22.98 -27.27 -20.02
CA ASN A 134 -21.68 -26.76 -20.45
C ASN A 134 -20.83 -26.17 -19.31
N GLU A 135 -21.35 -26.13 -18.08
CA GLU A 135 -20.63 -25.61 -16.92
C GLU A 135 -19.61 -26.64 -16.40
N PRO A 136 -18.53 -26.20 -15.72
CA PRO A 136 -17.57 -27.10 -15.10
C PRO A 136 -18.26 -28.01 -14.07
N LEU A 137 -17.69 -29.21 -13.87
CA LEU A 137 -18.31 -30.25 -13.03
C LEU A 137 -18.73 -29.74 -11.64
N PRO A 138 -17.93 -28.93 -10.92
CA PRO A 138 -18.33 -28.44 -9.59
C PRO A 138 -19.60 -27.59 -9.60
N VAL A 139 -19.82 -26.76 -10.63
CA VAL A 139 -21.03 -25.95 -10.78
C VAL A 139 -22.25 -26.84 -11.08
N ARG A 140 -22.06 -27.91 -11.86
CA ARG A 140 -23.13 -28.91 -12.08
C ARG A 140 -23.45 -29.70 -10.81
N GLN A 141 -22.44 -30.11 -10.04
CA GLN A 141 -22.61 -30.80 -8.76
C GLN A 141 -23.38 -29.93 -7.75
N MET A 142 -23.06 -28.64 -7.70
CA MET A 142 -23.80 -27.65 -6.91
C MET A 142 -25.28 -27.59 -7.30
N LYS A 143 -25.57 -27.56 -8.61
CA LYS A 143 -26.95 -27.58 -9.12
C LYS A 143 -27.69 -28.88 -8.75
N TRP A 144 -27.02 -30.03 -8.88
CA TRP A 144 -27.61 -31.32 -8.49
C TRP A 144 -27.94 -31.37 -7.01
N PHE A 145 -27.10 -30.77 -6.17
CA PHE A 145 -27.32 -30.65 -4.74
C PHE A 145 -28.55 -29.78 -4.43
N TYR A 146 -28.66 -28.62 -5.08
CA TYR A 146 -29.82 -27.73 -4.95
C TYR A 146 -31.13 -28.45 -5.33
N ASP A 147 -31.17 -29.12 -6.49
CA ASP A 147 -32.36 -29.83 -6.97
C ASP A 147 -32.74 -30.99 -6.04
N ALA A 148 -31.75 -31.73 -5.54
CA ALA A 148 -31.98 -32.80 -4.58
C ALA A 148 -32.52 -32.25 -3.25
N CYS A 149 -32.01 -31.12 -2.75
CA CYS A 149 -32.54 -30.45 -1.56
C CYS A 149 -33.99 -29.98 -1.79
N PHE A 150 -34.24 -29.32 -2.92
CA PHE A 150 -35.54 -28.76 -3.25
C PHE A 150 -36.61 -29.82 -3.50
N THR A 151 -36.23 -31.05 -3.86
CA THR A 151 -37.17 -32.16 -4.10
C THR A 151 -37.21 -33.21 -2.98
N GLY A 152 -36.12 -33.42 -2.23
CA GLY A 152 -35.88 -34.67 -1.49
C GLY A 152 -35.31 -34.55 -0.07
N ALA A 153 -35.87 -33.69 0.78
CA ALA A 153 -35.60 -33.73 2.22
C ALA A 153 -36.91 -33.89 3.00
N THR A 154 -37.12 -35.05 3.63
CA THR A 154 -38.15 -35.24 4.65
C THR A 154 -37.53 -35.27 6.04
N ASP A 155 -38.30 -34.93 7.08
CA ASP A 155 -37.87 -35.09 8.48
C ASP A 155 -37.42 -36.54 8.79
N ASP A 156 -38.05 -37.54 8.16
CA ASP A 156 -37.75 -38.95 8.35
C ASP A 156 -36.36 -39.32 7.81
N ASP A 157 -35.99 -38.79 6.64
CA ASP A 157 -34.68 -38.99 6.02
C ASP A 157 -33.57 -38.42 6.94
N MET A 158 -33.73 -37.17 7.39
CA MET A 158 -32.75 -36.50 8.26
C MET A 158 -32.62 -37.19 9.63
N ALA A 159 -33.73 -37.72 10.17
CA ALA A 159 -33.72 -38.55 11.36
C ALA A 159 -32.97 -39.87 11.11
N ALA A 160 -33.27 -40.58 10.02
CA ALA A 160 -32.59 -41.84 9.69
C ALA A 160 -31.06 -41.66 9.55
N ARG A 161 -30.62 -40.60 8.87
CA ARG A 161 -29.21 -40.22 8.77
C ARG A 161 -28.57 -40.01 10.15
N SER A 162 -29.23 -39.23 11.01
CA SER A 162 -28.70 -38.90 12.34
C SER A 162 -28.63 -40.12 13.25
N ALA A 163 -29.62 -41.02 13.18
CA ALA A 163 -29.59 -42.32 13.85
C ALA A 163 -28.44 -43.20 13.33
N GLY A 164 -28.17 -43.17 12.02
CA GLY A 164 -27.04 -43.84 11.38
C GLY A 164 -25.70 -43.38 11.96
N ILE A 165 -25.42 -42.08 11.93
CA ILE A 165 -24.20 -41.48 12.49
C ILE A 165 -24.00 -41.87 13.96
N PHE A 166 -25.07 -41.82 14.74
CA PHE A 166 -25.03 -42.21 16.16
C PHE A 166 -24.69 -43.69 16.34
N ASN A 167 -25.34 -44.57 15.56
CA ASN A 167 -25.12 -46.01 15.63
C ASN A 167 -23.71 -46.40 15.17
N ASP A 168 -23.17 -45.75 14.15
CA ASP A 168 -21.81 -45.96 13.67
C ASP A 168 -20.79 -45.53 14.72
N LEU A 169 -20.98 -44.36 15.34
CA LEU A 169 -20.13 -43.87 16.41
C LEU A 169 -20.11 -44.83 17.61
N ARG A 170 -21.28 -45.32 18.03
CA ARG A 170 -21.41 -46.31 19.11
C ARG A 170 -20.77 -47.64 18.74
N SER A 171 -20.96 -48.11 17.50
CA SER A 171 -20.40 -49.38 17.01
C SER A 171 -18.88 -49.34 16.90
N ALA A 172 -18.33 -48.20 16.47
CA ALA A 172 -16.89 -47.98 16.40
C ALA A 172 -16.23 -47.85 17.79
N ASN A 173 -17.00 -47.51 18.84
CA ASN A 173 -16.50 -47.20 20.17
C ASN A 173 -17.32 -47.87 21.29
N PRO A 174 -17.43 -49.21 21.32
CA PRO A 174 -18.31 -49.93 22.25
C PRO A 174 -17.94 -49.75 23.74
N GLY A 175 -16.76 -49.18 24.03
CA GLY A 175 -16.29 -48.87 25.37
C GLY A 175 -16.80 -47.56 25.96
N VAL A 176 -17.40 -46.69 25.15
CA VAL A 176 -18.00 -45.42 25.61
C VAL A 176 -19.51 -45.62 25.65
N GLY A 177 -20.06 -45.75 26.85
CA GLY A 177 -21.50 -45.95 27.04
C GLY A 177 -22.31 -44.68 26.81
N PHE A 178 -23.63 -44.78 26.61
CA PHE A 178 -24.54 -43.62 26.73
C PHE A 178 -25.53 -43.81 27.88
N PRO A 179 -25.08 -43.68 29.13
CA PRO A 179 -25.87 -44.05 30.30
C PRO A 179 -27.25 -43.35 30.42
N ALA A 180 -27.43 -42.15 29.88
CA ALA A 180 -28.72 -41.45 29.89
C ALA A 180 -29.80 -42.20 29.10
N LEU A 181 -29.42 -42.93 28.05
CA LEU A 181 -30.34 -43.73 27.24
C LEU A 181 -30.20 -45.24 27.49
N TYR A 182 -29.05 -45.69 27.98
CA TYR A 182 -28.74 -47.07 28.32
C TYR A 182 -28.19 -47.15 29.75
N PRO A 183 -29.05 -47.15 30.79
CA PRO A 183 -28.64 -46.96 32.19
C PRO A 183 -27.54 -47.88 32.71
N ASP A 184 -27.42 -49.09 32.16
CA ASP A 184 -26.42 -50.10 32.55
C ASP A 184 -25.00 -49.80 32.02
N GLN A 185 -24.86 -48.86 31.07
CA GLN A 185 -23.58 -48.53 30.43
C GLN A 185 -22.77 -47.50 31.24
N THR A 186 -22.49 -47.79 32.51
CA THR A 186 -21.83 -46.88 33.45
C THR A 186 -20.32 -47.04 33.55
N LYS A 187 -19.74 -48.01 32.84
CA LYS A 187 -18.30 -48.29 32.91
C LYS A 187 -17.48 -47.10 32.42
N ALA A 188 -16.42 -46.79 33.16
CA ALA A 188 -15.42 -45.80 32.76
C ALA A 188 -14.77 -46.20 31.44
N ALA A 189 -14.80 -45.29 30.46
CA ALA A 189 -14.05 -45.45 29.23
C ALA A 189 -12.55 -45.29 29.52
N SER A 190 -11.72 -46.15 28.93
CA SER A 190 -10.26 -45.99 28.99
C SER A 190 -9.81 -44.78 28.16
N ALA A 191 -8.59 -44.28 28.41
CA ALA A 191 -7.98 -43.23 27.60
C ALA A 191 -7.96 -43.55 26.09
N GLU A 192 -7.80 -44.84 25.74
CA GLU A 192 -7.84 -45.33 24.36
C GLU A 192 -9.25 -45.23 23.77
N GLN A 193 -10.27 -45.61 24.54
CA GLN A 193 -11.67 -45.58 24.11
C GLN A 193 -12.18 -44.15 23.95
N LEU A 194 -11.82 -43.26 24.87
CA LEU A 194 -12.12 -41.83 24.77
C LEU A 194 -11.44 -41.20 23.55
N ALA A 195 -10.16 -41.51 23.32
CA ALA A 195 -9.42 -41.03 22.16
C ALA A 195 -10.05 -41.47 20.83
N ALA A 196 -10.44 -42.74 20.73
CA ALA A 196 -11.08 -43.29 19.54
C ALA A 196 -12.44 -42.62 19.26
N PHE A 197 -13.25 -42.39 20.31
CA PHE A 197 -14.54 -41.73 20.20
C PHE A 197 -14.39 -40.28 19.72
N LEU A 198 -13.54 -39.50 20.40
CA LEU A 198 -13.31 -38.09 20.07
C LEU A 198 -12.74 -37.93 18.65
N GLY A 199 -11.75 -38.74 18.29
CA GLY A 199 -11.13 -38.67 16.98
C GLY A 199 -12.07 -39.10 15.85
N TYR A 200 -12.92 -40.11 16.10
CA TYR A 200 -13.95 -40.50 15.14
C TYR A 200 -14.97 -39.37 14.95
N ALA A 201 -15.48 -38.76 16.03
CA ALA A 201 -16.44 -37.65 15.95
C ALA A 201 -15.92 -36.47 15.12
N VAL A 202 -14.63 -36.13 15.27
CA VAL A 202 -13.96 -35.12 14.44
C VAL A 202 -13.89 -35.58 12.98
N SER A 203 -13.43 -36.81 12.72
CA SER A 203 -13.26 -37.29 11.34
C SER A 203 -14.57 -37.46 10.55
N SER A 204 -15.67 -37.81 11.22
CA SER A 204 -16.94 -38.13 10.57
C SER A 204 -17.87 -36.92 10.42
N SER A 205 -17.75 -35.94 11.31
CA SER A 205 -18.71 -34.83 11.39
C SER A 205 -18.08 -33.47 11.74
N GLY A 206 -16.76 -33.40 11.95
CA GLY A 206 -16.08 -32.20 12.44
C GLY A 206 -16.41 -31.84 13.89
N THR A 207 -17.09 -32.72 14.65
CA THR A 207 -17.58 -32.41 16.00
C THR A 207 -16.47 -32.55 17.04
N SER A 208 -16.14 -31.46 17.72
CA SER A 208 -15.26 -31.43 18.90
C SER A 208 -16.06 -31.35 20.21
N SER A 209 -15.50 -31.83 21.32
CA SER A 209 -16.12 -31.72 22.66
C SER A 209 -15.09 -31.40 23.74
N LEU A 210 -14.56 -32.38 24.47
CA LEU A 210 -13.59 -32.16 25.56
C LEU A 210 -12.26 -31.54 25.10
N VAL A 211 -11.90 -31.78 23.84
CA VAL A 211 -10.70 -31.25 23.20
C VAL A 211 -11.11 -30.69 21.85
N LYS A 212 -10.83 -29.40 21.62
CA LYS A 212 -11.06 -28.77 20.33
C LYS A 212 -9.84 -28.91 19.45
N LEU A 213 -10.06 -29.30 18.20
CA LEU A 213 -9.03 -29.37 17.16
C LEU A 213 -9.23 -28.22 16.18
N VAL A 214 -8.15 -27.51 15.83
CA VAL A 214 -8.18 -26.41 14.85
C VAL A 214 -6.94 -26.53 13.96
N VAL A 215 -7.11 -26.33 12.66
CA VAL A 215 -6.00 -26.11 11.72
C VAL A 215 -5.95 -24.62 11.44
N ASP A 216 -4.79 -24.01 11.63
CA ASP A 216 -4.56 -22.60 11.37
C ASP A 216 -3.10 -22.40 10.94
N ALA A 217 -2.77 -21.21 10.42
CA ALA A 217 -1.37 -20.90 10.11
C ALA A 217 -0.51 -21.04 11.38
N ASP A 218 0.76 -21.43 11.22
CA ASP A 218 1.69 -21.37 12.34
C ASP A 218 1.96 -19.91 12.69
N TRP A 219 1.45 -19.47 13.84
CA TRP A 219 1.48 -18.05 14.20
C TRP A 219 2.89 -17.48 14.29
N LYS A 220 3.95 -18.31 14.40
CA LYS A 220 5.35 -17.83 14.42
C LYS A 220 6.19 -18.25 13.23
N ASP A 221 5.63 -19.06 12.33
CA ASP A 221 6.37 -19.67 11.21
C ASP A 221 5.46 -19.97 10.00
N SER A 222 4.53 -19.07 9.68
CA SER A 222 3.50 -19.29 8.64
C SER A 222 4.05 -19.27 7.20
N HIS A 223 5.31 -18.88 7.03
CA HIS A 223 6.02 -18.77 5.74
C HIS A 223 7.08 -19.86 5.53
N ASP A 224 7.12 -20.88 6.39
CA ASP A 224 8.08 -21.99 6.31
C ASP A 224 7.89 -22.81 5.02
N GLU A 225 8.99 -23.13 4.34
CA GLU A 225 9.04 -24.03 3.17
C GLU A 225 8.60 -25.47 3.51
N ARG A 226 8.53 -25.83 4.80
CA ARG A 226 8.02 -27.12 5.30
C ARG A 226 6.49 -27.17 5.45
N GLY A 227 5.79 -26.07 5.15
CA GLY A 227 4.35 -25.91 5.26
C GLY A 227 3.96 -24.87 6.33
N GLY A 228 3.11 -23.92 5.96
CA GLY A 228 2.73 -22.77 6.80
C GLY A 228 1.62 -23.03 7.81
N TYR A 229 1.10 -24.26 7.91
CA TYR A 229 -0.05 -24.62 8.73
C TYR A 229 0.31 -25.64 9.83
N VAL A 230 -0.35 -25.52 10.98
CA VAL A 230 -0.15 -26.44 12.11
C VAL A 230 -1.48 -26.75 12.79
N LEU A 231 -1.51 -27.89 13.46
CA LEU A 231 -2.65 -28.33 14.25
C LEU A 231 -2.57 -27.73 15.67
N TYR A 232 -3.64 -27.05 16.04
CA TYR A 232 -3.87 -26.49 17.36
C TYR A 232 -4.86 -27.36 18.15
N THR A 233 -4.62 -27.43 19.45
CA THR A 233 -5.59 -27.94 20.41
C THR A 233 -5.97 -26.87 21.42
N ASP A 234 -7.25 -26.80 21.79
CA ASP A 234 -7.80 -25.75 22.64
C ASP A 234 -8.73 -26.34 23.71
N HIS A 235 -9.20 -25.46 24.61
CA HIS A 235 -10.14 -25.78 25.69
C HIS A 235 -11.44 -26.48 25.22
N PRO A 236 -12.20 -27.10 26.15
CA PRO A 236 -13.44 -27.80 25.82
C PRO A 236 -14.47 -26.91 25.12
N VAL A 237 -15.26 -27.51 24.23
CA VAL A 237 -16.43 -26.91 23.60
C VAL A 237 -17.63 -27.05 24.54
N THR A 238 -18.19 -25.92 24.98
CA THR A 238 -19.32 -25.85 25.92
C THR A 238 -20.64 -25.52 25.21
N MET A 239 -21.78 -25.73 25.88
CA MET A 239 -23.10 -25.34 25.38
C MET A 239 -23.25 -23.82 25.35
N PHE A 240 -22.81 -23.17 26.43
CA PHE A 240 -22.88 -21.73 26.61
C PHE A 240 -21.52 -21.15 27.03
N GLY A 241 -21.28 -19.88 26.72
CA GLY A 241 -20.08 -19.18 27.18
C GLY A 241 -20.13 -18.81 28.67
N ALA A 242 -18.98 -18.51 29.27
CA ALA A 242 -18.87 -18.07 30.66
C ALA A 242 -19.78 -16.87 31.05
N PRO A 243 -20.04 -15.88 30.17
CA PRO A 243 -20.98 -14.78 30.50
C PRO A 243 -22.41 -15.25 30.78
N PHE A 244 -22.91 -16.25 30.05
CA PHE A 244 -24.24 -16.84 30.31
C PHE A 244 -24.29 -17.44 31.71
N TYR A 245 -23.28 -18.24 32.05
CA TYR A 245 -23.18 -18.93 33.33
C TYR A 245 -23.04 -18.00 34.53
N SER A 246 -22.33 -16.89 34.36
CA SER A 246 -22.08 -15.92 35.43
C SER A 246 -23.20 -14.90 35.63
N LYS A 247 -23.99 -14.58 34.59
CA LYS A 247 -24.94 -13.45 34.63
C LYS A 247 -26.42 -13.89 34.63
N VAL A 248 -26.79 -15.00 33.97
CA VAL A 248 -28.22 -15.34 33.75
C VAL A 248 -28.58 -16.82 33.91
N TYR A 249 -27.65 -17.68 34.32
CA TYR A 249 -27.90 -19.11 34.47
C TYR A 249 -29.11 -19.43 35.34
N ASP A 250 -29.24 -18.77 36.50
CA ASP A 250 -30.33 -19.01 37.45
C ASP A 250 -31.71 -18.57 36.93
N THR A 251 -31.74 -17.78 35.85
CA THR A 251 -32.98 -17.31 35.20
C THR A 251 -33.57 -18.36 34.26
N TYR A 252 -32.76 -19.29 33.75
CA TYR A 252 -33.17 -20.21 32.69
C TYR A 252 -33.05 -21.67 33.08
N ASN A 253 -34.03 -22.49 32.69
CA ASN A 253 -34.04 -23.91 33.00
C ASN A 253 -33.23 -24.72 31.95
N VAL A 254 -31.91 -24.64 32.05
CA VAL A 254 -30.97 -25.40 31.19
C VAL A 254 -31.18 -26.91 31.31
N ILE A 255 -31.46 -27.40 32.52
CA ILE A 255 -31.67 -28.82 32.82
C ILE A 255 -32.83 -29.38 31.98
N SER A 256 -33.94 -28.66 31.87
CA SER A 256 -35.08 -29.08 31.04
C SER A 256 -34.70 -29.22 29.57
N SER A 257 -33.89 -28.31 29.02
CA SER A 257 -33.44 -28.38 27.62
C SER A 257 -32.55 -29.61 27.38
N ILE A 258 -31.69 -29.94 28.33
CA ILE A 258 -30.85 -31.14 28.26
C ILE A 258 -31.70 -32.42 28.30
N VAL A 259 -32.64 -32.50 29.25
CA VAL A 259 -33.55 -33.65 29.37
C VAL A 259 -34.39 -33.82 28.12
N ASP A 260 -34.92 -32.72 27.56
CA ASP A 260 -35.70 -32.76 26.33
C ASP A 260 -34.85 -33.22 25.12
N THR A 261 -33.57 -32.85 25.08
CA THR A 261 -32.61 -33.34 24.08
C THR A 261 -32.39 -34.85 24.21
N PHE A 262 -32.23 -35.37 25.43
CA PHE A 262 -32.16 -36.81 25.66
C PHE A 262 -33.44 -37.53 25.25
N LYS A 263 -34.62 -36.99 25.56
CA LYS A 263 -35.90 -37.55 25.11
C LYS A 263 -36.02 -37.58 23.58
N ALA A 264 -35.53 -36.54 22.89
CA ALA A 264 -35.46 -36.53 21.44
C ALA A 264 -34.50 -37.60 20.90
N GLY A 265 -33.32 -37.75 21.51
CA GLY A 265 -32.37 -38.83 21.19
C GLY A 265 -32.93 -40.23 21.43
N ALA A 266 -33.70 -40.44 22.51
CA ALA A 266 -34.38 -41.70 22.79
C ALA A 266 -35.36 -42.07 21.66
N ARG A 267 -36.17 -41.10 21.21
CA ARG A 267 -37.10 -41.29 20.09
C ARG A 267 -36.38 -41.59 18.78
N LEU A 268 -35.32 -40.82 18.48
CA LEU A 268 -34.47 -41.02 17.31
C LEU A 268 -33.92 -42.45 17.22
N LEU A 269 -33.57 -43.03 18.37
CA LEU A 269 -32.96 -44.36 18.46
C LEU A 269 -33.96 -45.49 18.75
N GLY A 270 -35.27 -45.20 18.77
CA GLY A 270 -36.32 -46.19 19.04
C GLY A 270 -36.30 -46.76 20.47
N ILE A 271 -35.90 -45.97 21.46
CA ILE A 271 -35.80 -46.37 22.87
C ILE A 271 -37.10 -45.98 23.59
N GLU A 272 -37.95 -46.97 23.88
CA GLU A 272 -39.27 -46.73 24.47
C GLU A 272 -39.28 -46.61 26.01
N LYS A 273 -38.31 -47.22 26.70
CA LYS A 273 -38.22 -47.22 28.17
C LYS A 273 -37.07 -46.33 28.63
N ILE A 274 -37.41 -45.19 29.20
CA ILE A 274 -36.46 -44.25 29.81
C ILE A 274 -36.75 -44.12 31.32
N ASP A 275 -35.71 -44.12 32.14
CA ASP A 275 -35.81 -43.78 33.55
C ASP A 275 -35.78 -42.26 33.69
N GLU A 276 -36.96 -41.66 33.89
CA GLU A 276 -37.08 -40.20 33.96
C GLU A 276 -36.37 -39.59 35.17
N GLN A 277 -36.32 -40.29 36.31
CA GLN A 277 -35.63 -39.78 37.50
C GLN A 277 -34.12 -39.77 37.30
N GLN A 278 -33.57 -40.87 36.77
CA GLN A 278 -32.16 -40.95 36.46
C GLN A 278 -31.78 -39.98 35.32
N MET A 279 -32.64 -39.79 34.32
CA MET A 279 -32.42 -38.83 33.24
C MET A 279 -32.41 -37.38 33.74
N LEU A 280 -33.28 -37.02 34.69
CA LEU A 280 -33.26 -35.70 35.32
C LEU A 280 -31.96 -35.47 36.12
N LYS A 281 -31.50 -36.50 36.84
CA LYS A 281 -30.21 -36.47 37.53
C LYS A 281 -29.06 -36.30 36.55
N ASP A 282 -29.06 -37.07 35.45
CA ASP A 282 -28.05 -36.96 34.41
C ASP A 282 -28.06 -35.58 33.75
N GLY A 283 -29.23 -34.99 33.49
CA GLY A 283 -29.35 -33.64 32.95
C GLY A 283 -28.82 -32.57 33.91
N THR A 284 -29.02 -32.76 35.22
CA THR A 284 -28.48 -31.88 36.27
C THR A 284 -26.95 -31.99 36.34
N ASP A 285 -26.44 -33.23 36.40
CA ASP A 285 -24.99 -33.51 36.41
C ASP A 285 -24.32 -32.95 35.14
N LEU A 286 -25.00 -32.99 33.99
CA LEU A 286 -24.51 -32.45 32.73
C LEU A 286 -24.49 -30.92 32.69
N ALA A 287 -25.53 -30.26 33.20
CA ALA A 287 -25.57 -28.80 33.30
C ALA A 287 -24.44 -28.28 34.20
N GLN A 288 -24.17 -28.97 35.31
CA GLN A 288 -23.05 -28.66 36.19
C GLN A 288 -21.70 -28.89 35.52
N LEU A 289 -21.55 -30.01 34.77
CA LEU A 289 -20.32 -30.25 34.03
C LEU A 289 -20.06 -29.16 32.97
N ASP A 290 -21.08 -28.73 32.22
CA ASP A 290 -20.90 -27.66 31.22
C ASP A 290 -20.53 -26.32 31.87
N TYR A 291 -21.15 -26.00 33.02
CA TYR A 291 -20.75 -24.86 33.85
C TYR A 291 -19.28 -24.96 34.26
N ASP A 292 -18.83 -26.12 34.76
CA ASP A 292 -17.44 -26.31 35.19
C ASP A 292 -16.48 -26.24 33.99
N LEU A 293 -16.84 -26.79 32.83
CA LEU A 293 -16.06 -26.67 31.59
C LEU A 293 -15.91 -25.21 31.16
N ALA A 294 -16.96 -24.40 31.27
CA ALA A 294 -16.92 -22.98 30.92
C ALA A 294 -16.17 -22.11 31.95
N MET A 295 -16.33 -22.38 33.25
CA MET A 295 -15.83 -21.50 34.31
C MET A 295 -14.47 -21.94 34.89
N LYS A 296 -14.21 -23.25 34.96
CA LYS A 296 -12.99 -23.82 35.57
C LYS A 296 -11.98 -24.26 34.53
N TYR A 297 -12.40 -25.01 33.51
CA TYR A 297 -11.52 -25.63 32.50
C TYR A 297 -11.39 -24.82 31.20
N SER A 298 -11.94 -23.61 31.15
CA SER A 298 -11.74 -22.66 30.08
C SER A 298 -11.11 -21.38 30.60
N THR A 299 -10.57 -20.60 29.68
CA THR A 299 -10.02 -19.27 29.96
C THR A 299 -10.99 -18.23 29.39
N ASP A 300 -11.24 -17.17 30.15
CA ASP A 300 -12.19 -16.13 29.75
C ASP A 300 -11.70 -15.36 28.51
N GLY A 301 -12.64 -14.70 27.84
CA GLY A 301 -12.36 -13.98 26.60
C GLY A 301 -11.39 -12.82 26.74
N GLU A 302 -11.26 -12.19 27.93
CA GLU A 302 -10.35 -11.06 28.16
C GLU A 302 -8.90 -11.57 28.28
N THR A 303 -8.68 -12.61 29.08
CA THR A 303 -7.36 -13.24 29.22
C THR A 303 -6.86 -13.81 27.88
N ARG A 304 -7.76 -14.41 27.08
CA ARG A 304 -7.42 -14.97 25.76
C ARG A 304 -7.04 -13.94 24.71
N ARG A 305 -7.16 -12.64 24.99
CA ARG A 305 -6.62 -11.60 24.11
C ARG A 305 -5.11 -11.51 24.18
N GLN A 306 -4.45 -12.08 25.19
CA GLN A 306 -3.00 -12.23 25.24
C GLN A 306 -2.56 -13.43 24.38
N VAL A 307 -2.56 -13.25 23.05
CA VAL A 307 -2.40 -14.33 22.05
C VAL A 307 -1.09 -15.09 22.22
N GLU A 308 -0.01 -14.38 22.55
CA GLU A 308 1.31 -14.98 22.81
C GLU A 308 1.27 -16.09 23.87
N SER A 309 0.44 -15.94 24.91
CA SER A 309 0.30 -16.95 25.97
C SER A 309 -0.36 -18.26 25.49
N MET A 310 -1.10 -18.21 24.38
CA MET A 310 -1.73 -19.37 23.76
C MET A 310 -0.80 -20.12 22.79
N TYR A 311 0.37 -19.58 22.48
CA TYR A 311 1.32 -20.25 21.59
C TYR A 311 2.24 -21.20 22.37
N ASN A 312 1.80 -22.44 22.59
CA ASN A 312 2.60 -23.44 23.32
C ASN A 312 2.88 -24.71 22.48
N PRO A 313 3.98 -24.75 21.71
CA PRO A 313 4.38 -25.93 20.96
C PRO A 313 4.67 -27.13 21.86
N ARG A 314 4.13 -28.29 21.48
CA ARG A 314 4.31 -29.58 22.13
C ARG A 314 4.42 -30.69 21.10
N THR A 315 5.12 -31.77 21.44
CA THR A 315 5.01 -33.02 20.70
C THR A 315 3.80 -33.82 21.21
N VAL A 316 3.31 -34.78 20.44
CA VAL A 316 2.27 -35.72 20.89
C VAL A 316 2.67 -36.45 22.18
N GLU A 317 3.94 -36.84 22.32
CA GLU A 317 4.47 -37.43 23.56
C GLU A 317 4.46 -36.43 24.74
N GLY A 318 4.75 -35.15 24.47
CA GLY A 318 4.63 -34.07 25.45
C GLY A 318 3.19 -33.87 25.92
N LEU A 319 2.21 -33.89 25.00
CA LEU A 319 0.79 -33.86 25.34
C LEU A 319 0.38 -35.10 26.13
N GLN A 320 0.88 -36.28 25.75
CA GLN A 320 0.58 -37.53 26.45
C GLN A 320 1.03 -37.51 27.90
N THR A 321 2.16 -36.87 28.20
CA THR A 321 2.69 -36.72 29.57
C THR A 321 1.85 -35.73 30.38
N MET A 322 1.41 -34.64 29.77
CA MET A 322 0.72 -33.53 30.44
C MET A 322 -0.76 -33.78 30.68
N ALA A 323 -1.42 -34.43 29.73
CA ALA A 323 -2.86 -34.67 29.73
C ALA A 323 -3.19 -36.13 29.36
N PRO A 324 -2.82 -37.12 30.21
CA PRO A 324 -2.95 -38.54 29.88
C PRO A 324 -4.39 -39.10 29.90
N PHE A 325 -5.42 -38.27 30.13
CA PHE A 325 -6.82 -38.72 30.14
C PHE A 325 -7.31 -39.28 28.80
N ILE A 326 -6.62 -38.95 27.69
CA ILE A 326 -6.79 -39.57 26.37
C ILE A 326 -5.45 -40.04 25.81
N ASN A 327 -5.49 -41.04 24.93
CA ASN A 327 -4.35 -41.38 24.09
C ASN A 327 -4.28 -40.40 22.90
N TRP A 328 -3.36 -39.43 22.95
CA TRP A 328 -3.25 -38.37 21.95
C TRP A 328 -2.90 -38.88 20.56
N LYS A 329 -2.02 -39.89 20.48
CA LYS A 329 -1.66 -40.52 19.21
C LYS A 329 -2.88 -41.18 18.56
N THR A 330 -3.67 -41.92 19.34
CA THR A 330 -4.91 -42.54 18.85
C THR A 330 -5.93 -41.49 18.42
N PHE A 331 -6.12 -40.45 19.23
CA PHE A 331 -7.05 -39.36 18.95
C PHE A 331 -6.73 -38.69 17.60
N LEU A 332 -5.48 -38.26 17.41
CA LEU A 332 -5.05 -37.59 16.19
C LEU A 332 -5.08 -38.53 14.98
N ASN A 333 -4.63 -39.77 15.11
CA ASN A 333 -4.70 -40.75 14.01
C ASN A 333 -6.13 -41.05 13.57
N LYS A 334 -7.10 -41.00 14.49
CA LYS A 334 -8.51 -41.12 14.14
C LYS A 334 -9.03 -39.84 13.49
N ALA A 335 -8.74 -38.67 14.07
CA ALA A 335 -9.16 -37.38 13.53
C ALA A 335 -8.63 -37.11 12.10
N LEU A 336 -7.39 -37.52 11.80
CA LEU A 336 -6.72 -37.29 10.52
C LEU A 336 -6.98 -38.37 9.44
N THR A 337 -7.87 -39.32 9.72
CA THR A 337 -8.31 -40.34 8.75
C THR A 337 -8.76 -39.74 7.41
N PRO A 338 -9.52 -38.63 7.34
CA PRO A 338 -10.00 -38.07 6.08
C PRO A 338 -8.89 -37.73 5.08
N ILE A 339 -7.72 -37.31 5.58
CA ILE A 339 -6.55 -36.98 4.75
C ILE A 339 -5.52 -38.13 4.70
N SER A 340 -5.91 -39.33 5.14
CA SER A 340 -5.05 -40.54 5.12
C SER A 340 -3.68 -40.36 5.78
N THR A 341 -3.62 -39.54 6.84
CA THR A 341 -2.37 -39.18 7.51
C THR A 341 -2.29 -39.79 8.90
N THR A 342 -1.09 -40.22 9.29
CA THR A 342 -0.82 -40.74 10.64
C THR A 342 0.31 -39.99 11.30
N VAL A 343 0.22 -39.81 12.62
CA VAL A 343 1.17 -39.11 13.46
C VAL A 343 1.85 -40.06 14.45
N ASP A 344 3.08 -39.73 14.82
CA ASP A 344 3.85 -40.42 15.86
C ASP A 344 4.03 -39.54 17.11
N GLY A 345 4.86 -39.99 18.05
CA GLY A 345 5.10 -39.26 19.30
C GLY A 345 5.83 -37.92 19.11
N SER A 346 6.55 -37.75 18.01
CA SER A 346 7.33 -36.54 17.69
C SER A 346 6.51 -35.46 16.99
N PHE A 347 5.34 -35.82 16.43
CA PHE A 347 4.47 -34.89 15.72
C PHE A 347 4.14 -33.66 16.57
N ARG A 348 4.22 -32.48 15.95
CA ARG A 348 4.09 -31.19 16.62
C ARG A 348 2.65 -30.70 16.62
N VAL A 349 2.21 -30.19 17.76
CA VAL A 349 0.88 -29.61 18.01
C VAL A 349 1.05 -28.35 18.86
N ILE A 350 0.22 -27.33 18.64
CA ILE A 350 0.21 -26.13 19.48
C ILE A 350 -0.97 -26.19 20.45
N ALA A 351 -0.69 -26.21 21.75
CA ALA A 351 -1.72 -26.23 22.78
C ALA A 351 -2.01 -24.83 23.30
N LYS A 352 -3.25 -24.35 23.15
CA LYS A 352 -3.62 -22.99 23.57
C LYS A 352 -3.71 -22.81 25.08
N GLU A 353 -4.25 -23.81 25.79
CA GLU A 353 -4.60 -23.68 27.21
C GLU A 353 -3.98 -24.81 28.06
N LEU A 354 -2.64 -24.85 28.14
CA LEU A 354 -1.89 -25.93 28.79
C LEU A 354 -2.38 -26.27 30.20
N ASN A 355 -2.50 -25.24 31.05
CA ASN A 355 -2.85 -25.42 32.46
C ASN A 355 -4.28 -25.92 32.61
N LYS A 356 -5.20 -25.43 31.78
CA LYS A 356 -6.61 -25.85 31.80
C LYS A 356 -6.77 -27.29 31.33
N LEU A 357 -6.06 -27.67 30.27
CA LEU A 357 -6.05 -29.03 29.73
C LEU A 357 -5.46 -30.03 30.73
N SER A 358 -4.36 -29.67 31.41
CA SER A 358 -3.75 -30.51 32.45
C SER A 358 -4.65 -30.66 33.69
N LEU A 359 -5.32 -29.58 34.09
CA LEU A 359 -6.31 -29.61 35.17
C LEU A 359 -7.50 -30.52 34.83
N LEU A 360 -8.06 -30.37 33.62
CA LEU A 360 -9.14 -31.25 33.15
C LEU A 360 -8.71 -32.71 33.13
N SER A 361 -7.49 -32.99 32.65
CA SER A 361 -6.93 -34.35 32.68
C SER A 361 -6.85 -34.91 34.10
N THR A 362 -6.41 -34.10 35.07
CA THR A 362 -6.27 -34.52 36.46
C THR A 362 -7.63 -34.86 37.08
N ASP A 363 -8.64 -34.04 36.81
CA ASP A 363 -9.98 -34.20 37.40
C ASP A 363 -10.78 -35.33 36.74
N ILE A 364 -10.55 -35.61 35.45
CA ILE A 364 -11.07 -36.82 34.81
C ILE A 364 -10.43 -38.07 35.40
N LEU A 365 -9.10 -38.09 35.56
CA LEU A 365 -8.37 -39.27 36.04
C LEU A 365 -8.57 -39.56 37.52
N SER A 366 -8.80 -38.53 38.35
CA SER A 366 -9.11 -38.69 39.77
C SER A 366 -10.55 -39.15 40.02
N GLY A 367 -11.41 -39.12 38.99
CA GLY A 367 -12.84 -39.42 39.11
C GLY A 367 -13.67 -38.26 39.69
N ALA A 368 -13.09 -37.06 39.80
CA ALA A 368 -13.84 -35.85 40.18
C ALA A 368 -14.96 -35.55 39.18
N ILE A 369 -14.74 -35.87 37.90
CA ILE A 369 -15.79 -35.94 36.89
C ILE A 369 -16.23 -37.39 36.73
N SER A 370 -17.49 -37.69 37.07
CA SER A 370 -18.01 -39.06 37.01
C SER A 370 -18.01 -39.59 35.57
N SER A 371 -17.66 -40.86 35.38
CA SER A 371 -17.68 -41.48 34.04
C SER A 371 -19.06 -41.47 33.40
N ARG A 372 -20.13 -41.54 34.21
CA ARG A 372 -21.52 -41.43 33.73
C ARG A 372 -21.77 -40.05 33.10
N THR A 373 -21.40 -38.99 33.81
CA THR A 373 -21.55 -37.60 33.34
C THR A 373 -20.71 -37.34 32.11
N LEU A 374 -19.44 -37.76 32.12
CA LEU A 374 -18.50 -37.59 31.01
C LEU A 374 -19.02 -38.24 29.72
N ASN A 375 -19.43 -39.50 29.81
CA ASN A 375 -19.96 -40.25 28.68
C ASN A 375 -21.25 -39.62 28.13
N ASN A 376 -22.17 -39.20 29.00
CA ASN A 376 -23.38 -38.49 28.60
C ASN A 376 -23.07 -37.17 27.87
N TYR A 377 -22.02 -36.46 28.28
CA TYR A 377 -21.58 -35.21 27.65
C TYR A 377 -21.07 -35.38 26.23
N LEU A 378 -20.28 -36.43 26.00
CA LEU A 378 -19.79 -36.78 24.67
C LEU A 378 -20.95 -37.05 23.69
N TYR A 379 -21.93 -37.84 24.11
CA TYR A 379 -23.09 -38.15 23.28
C TYR A 379 -24.07 -36.98 23.15
N TYR A 380 -24.19 -36.13 24.16
CA TYR A 380 -24.98 -34.91 24.07
C TYR A 380 -24.48 -34.01 22.93
N HIS A 381 -23.18 -33.76 22.86
CA HIS A 381 -22.58 -32.95 21.78
C HIS A 381 -22.88 -33.53 20.40
N VAL A 382 -22.72 -34.84 20.23
CA VAL A 382 -23.04 -35.53 18.97
C VAL A 382 -24.53 -35.41 18.62
N LEU A 383 -25.44 -35.57 19.59
CA LEU A 383 -26.87 -35.40 19.36
C LEU A 383 -27.22 -33.97 18.94
N THR A 384 -26.62 -32.96 19.59
CA THR A 384 -26.89 -31.55 19.28
C THR A 384 -26.23 -31.05 17.99
N ALA A 385 -25.12 -31.67 17.57
CA ALA A 385 -24.46 -31.39 16.31
C ALA A 385 -25.24 -31.93 15.09
N ASN A 386 -26.07 -32.96 15.30
CA ASN A 386 -26.85 -33.62 14.24
C ASN A 386 -28.35 -33.26 14.32
N TYR A 387 -29.13 -33.75 13.35
CA TYR A 387 -30.56 -33.49 13.30
C TYR A 387 -31.31 -34.38 14.32
N LEU A 388 -32.24 -33.80 15.09
CA LEU A 388 -33.07 -34.50 16.08
C LEU A 388 -34.55 -34.42 15.69
N PRO A 389 -35.31 -35.53 15.77
CA PRO A 389 -36.73 -35.58 15.44
C PRO A 389 -37.58 -34.87 16.51
N ALA A 390 -38.71 -34.29 16.08
CA ALA A 390 -39.62 -33.46 16.88
C ALA A 390 -38.99 -32.21 17.52
N PRO A 391 -38.31 -31.38 16.73
CA PRO A 391 -37.69 -30.18 17.25
C PRO A 391 -38.70 -29.11 17.67
N ASP A 392 -39.92 -29.08 17.12
CA ASP A 392 -40.93 -28.07 17.47
C ASP A 392 -41.26 -28.07 18.97
N ALA A 393 -41.23 -29.21 19.68
CA ALA A 393 -41.56 -29.27 21.11
C ALA A 393 -40.35 -29.02 22.04
N VAL A 394 -39.15 -29.41 21.62
CA VAL A 394 -37.91 -29.22 22.40
C VAL A 394 -37.33 -27.84 22.13
N ARG A 395 -37.17 -27.47 20.85
CA ARG A 395 -36.68 -26.15 20.43
C ARG A 395 -37.68 -25.05 20.69
N SER A 396 -39.01 -25.22 20.63
CA SER A 396 -39.91 -24.12 21.08
C SER A 396 -39.76 -23.84 22.57
N LYS A 397 -39.68 -24.89 23.38
CA LYS A 397 -39.48 -24.77 24.84
C LYS A 397 -38.12 -24.18 25.18
N SER A 398 -37.08 -24.49 24.41
CA SER A 398 -35.72 -23.97 24.59
C SER A 398 -35.33 -22.87 23.60
N ALA A 399 -36.27 -22.28 22.85
CA ALA A 399 -35.96 -21.30 21.79
C ALA A 399 -35.27 -20.08 22.40
N HIS A 400 -35.71 -19.71 23.59
CA HIS A 400 -35.12 -18.64 24.38
C HIS A 400 -33.65 -18.91 24.77
N LEU A 401 -33.20 -20.17 24.74
CA LEU A 401 -31.80 -20.54 25.01
C LEU A 401 -30.92 -20.50 23.74
N GLU A 402 -31.49 -20.67 22.55
CA GLU A 402 -30.70 -20.76 21.31
C GLU A 402 -29.86 -19.50 21.07
N GLY A 403 -30.38 -18.32 21.43
CA GLY A 403 -29.62 -17.06 21.31
C GLY A 403 -28.39 -16.97 22.22
N PHE A 404 -28.32 -17.76 23.30
CA PHE A 404 -27.17 -17.78 24.20
C PHE A 404 -26.16 -18.88 23.88
N ARG A 405 -26.55 -19.87 23.08
CA ARG A 405 -25.67 -20.99 22.74
C ARG A 405 -24.49 -20.48 21.95
N LEU A 406 -23.31 -21.03 22.23
CA LEU A 406 -22.17 -20.79 21.36
C LEU A 406 -22.52 -21.29 19.94
N PRO A 407 -22.16 -20.56 18.89
CA PRO A 407 -22.39 -21.01 17.52
C PRO A 407 -21.92 -22.45 17.39
N LYS A 408 -22.77 -23.33 16.83
CA LYS A 408 -22.38 -24.71 16.59
C LYS A 408 -21.09 -24.67 15.78
N HIS A 409 -19.99 -25.11 16.40
CA HIS A 409 -18.67 -25.12 15.78
C HIS A 409 -18.63 -26.27 14.75
N SER A 410 -19.47 -26.21 13.71
CA SER A 410 -19.11 -26.83 12.45
C SER A 410 -17.91 -26.08 11.90
N LEU A 411 -17.02 -26.78 11.23
CA LEU A 411 -15.75 -26.29 10.69
C LEU A 411 -15.87 -25.12 9.70
N HIS A 412 -17.09 -24.63 9.45
CA HIS A 412 -17.39 -23.48 8.61
C HIS A 412 -17.98 -22.39 9.52
N SER A 413 -17.38 -21.20 9.50
CA SER A 413 -17.88 -20.02 10.22
C SER A 413 -19.24 -19.59 9.64
N LYS A 414 -20.32 -20.25 10.07
CA LYS A 414 -21.68 -19.86 9.70
C LYS A 414 -22.10 -18.70 10.60
N ARG A 415 -21.91 -17.47 10.13
CA ARG A 415 -22.34 -16.25 10.84
C ARG A 415 -23.84 -15.95 10.68
N GLN A 416 -24.57 -16.70 9.83
CA GLN A 416 -26.02 -16.59 9.74
C GLN A 416 -26.65 -17.96 9.58
N GLN A 417 -27.33 -18.42 10.63
CA GLN A 417 -28.32 -19.50 10.51
C GLN A 417 -29.57 -19.03 11.26
N ASN A 418 -30.28 -18.06 10.69
CA ASN A 418 -31.56 -17.62 11.21
C ASN A 418 -32.64 -18.66 10.86
N SER A 419 -33.13 -19.35 11.89
CA SER A 419 -34.49 -19.89 12.12
C SER A 419 -35.29 -20.62 11.01
N ILE A 420 -34.73 -20.93 9.84
CA ILE A 420 -35.48 -21.46 8.69
C ILE A 420 -35.43 -23.01 8.57
N ASP A 421 -34.64 -23.70 9.40
CA ASP A 421 -34.29 -25.12 9.25
C ASP A 421 -35.44 -26.16 9.36
N GLN A 422 -36.69 -25.84 9.76
CA GLN A 422 -37.63 -26.89 10.23
C GLN A 422 -39.00 -26.94 9.57
N GLN A 423 -39.61 -25.81 9.24
CA GLN A 423 -40.83 -25.83 8.42
C GLN A 423 -40.53 -26.43 7.04
N ILE A 424 -39.31 -26.24 6.55
CA ILE A 424 -38.86 -26.68 5.22
C ILE A 424 -38.56 -28.17 5.18
N VAL A 425 -37.86 -28.69 6.20
CA VAL A 425 -37.52 -30.13 6.29
C VAL A 425 -38.78 -30.97 6.58
N SER A 426 -39.78 -30.38 7.25
CA SER A 426 -41.10 -31.01 7.45
C SER A 426 -42.05 -30.90 6.25
N GLY A 427 -41.62 -30.28 5.14
CA GLY A 427 -42.45 -30.09 3.93
C GLY A 427 -43.66 -29.16 4.12
N ARG A 428 -43.69 -28.38 5.20
CA ARG A 428 -44.78 -27.46 5.59
C ARG A 428 -44.53 -26.00 5.24
N ALA A 429 -43.35 -25.67 4.73
CA ALA A 429 -42.97 -24.31 4.37
C ALA A 429 -43.50 -23.91 2.99
N GLU A 430 -43.64 -22.60 2.77
CA GLU A 430 -43.91 -22.07 1.44
C GLU A 430 -42.74 -22.40 0.48
N ILE A 431 -43.03 -22.46 -0.82
CA ILE A 431 -42.01 -22.79 -1.86
C ILE A 431 -40.79 -21.86 -1.74
N THR A 432 -41.03 -20.58 -1.49
CA THR A 432 -40.00 -19.54 -1.34
C THR A 432 -39.05 -19.84 -0.18
N ASP A 433 -39.58 -20.27 0.96
CA ASP A 433 -38.77 -20.61 2.12
C ASP A 433 -37.85 -21.79 1.80
N ARG A 434 -38.39 -22.84 1.16
CA ARG A 434 -37.62 -24.02 0.74
C ARG A 434 -36.50 -23.67 -0.23
N MET A 435 -36.74 -22.76 -1.18
CA MET A 435 -35.70 -22.25 -2.08
C MET A 435 -34.58 -21.57 -1.29
N ARG A 436 -34.91 -20.67 -0.36
CA ARG A 436 -33.93 -19.96 0.48
C ARG A 436 -33.09 -20.92 1.32
N PHE A 437 -33.71 -21.93 1.94
CA PHE A 437 -32.94 -22.93 2.69
C PHE A 437 -31.98 -23.71 1.80
N CYS A 438 -32.43 -24.19 0.64
CA CYS A 438 -31.57 -24.97 -0.25
C CYS A 438 -30.44 -24.13 -0.84
N GLU A 439 -30.68 -22.86 -1.15
CA GLU A 439 -29.63 -21.91 -1.50
C GLU A 439 -28.62 -21.74 -0.37
N GLN A 440 -29.07 -21.54 0.88
CA GLN A 440 -28.16 -21.43 2.03
C GLN A 440 -27.31 -22.70 2.24
N GLN A 441 -27.88 -23.88 2.01
CA GLN A 441 -27.12 -25.13 2.07
C GLN A 441 -26.06 -25.20 0.95
N VAL A 442 -26.40 -24.75 -0.25
CA VAL A 442 -25.46 -24.66 -1.39
C VAL A 442 -24.35 -23.66 -1.09
N SER A 443 -24.68 -22.42 -0.72
CA SER A 443 -23.73 -21.36 -0.40
C SER A 443 -22.73 -21.77 0.70
N GLY A 444 -23.20 -22.57 1.66
CA GLY A 444 -22.36 -23.11 2.73
C GLY A 444 -21.53 -24.34 2.36
N SER A 445 -21.91 -25.16 1.38
CA SER A 445 -21.21 -26.42 1.05
C SER A 445 -20.39 -26.36 -0.24
N HIS A 446 -20.78 -25.50 -1.18
CA HIS A 446 -20.19 -25.34 -2.51
C HIS A 446 -19.67 -23.91 -2.71
N THR A 447 -19.02 -23.35 -1.69
CA THR A 447 -18.66 -21.92 -1.61
C THR A 447 -18.02 -21.35 -2.88
N TRP A 448 -17.05 -22.03 -3.49
CA TRP A 448 -16.34 -21.52 -4.66
C TRP A 448 -17.08 -21.75 -5.98
N ALA A 449 -17.85 -22.85 -6.11
CA ALA A 449 -18.75 -23.03 -7.24
C ALA A 449 -19.92 -22.01 -7.20
N ASN A 450 -20.40 -21.68 -6.01
CA ASN A 450 -21.41 -20.64 -5.78
C ASN A 450 -20.84 -19.25 -6.10
N THR A 451 -19.60 -18.99 -5.69
CA THR A 451 -18.84 -17.79 -6.08
C THR A 451 -18.79 -17.66 -7.60
N ARG A 452 -18.38 -18.72 -8.32
CA ARG A 452 -18.32 -18.71 -9.79
C ARG A 452 -19.67 -18.34 -10.41
N LEU A 453 -20.75 -19.00 -9.99
CA LEU A 453 -22.09 -18.71 -10.48
C LEU A 453 -22.50 -17.26 -10.22
N PHE A 454 -22.22 -16.74 -9.01
CA PHE A 454 -22.56 -15.37 -8.64
C PHE A 454 -21.79 -14.32 -9.45
N VAL A 455 -20.48 -14.53 -9.66
CA VAL A 455 -19.63 -13.64 -10.47
C VAL A 455 -20.07 -13.61 -11.92
N ASP A 456 -20.35 -14.77 -12.52
CA ASP A 456 -20.83 -14.87 -13.90
C ASP A 456 -22.18 -14.17 -14.10
N THR A 457 -23.03 -14.20 -13.08
CA THR A 457 -24.35 -13.56 -13.10
C THR A 457 -24.25 -12.04 -12.97
N MET A 458 -23.48 -11.55 -11.99
CA MET A 458 -23.40 -10.12 -11.68
C MET A 458 -22.46 -9.36 -12.64
N TYR A 459 -21.37 -9.99 -13.07
CA TYR A 459 -20.34 -9.40 -13.91
C TYR A 459 -19.98 -10.36 -15.06
N PRO A 460 -20.86 -10.51 -16.08
CA PRO A 460 -20.69 -11.51 -17.14
C PRO A 460 -19.54 -11.21 -18.12
N THR A 461 -18.96 -10.00 -18.07
CA THR A 461 -17.88 -9.61 -18.99
C THR A 461 -16.56 -9.40 -18.23
N PRO A 462 -15.40 -9.77 -18.81
CA PRO A 462 -14.11 -9.49 -18.20
C PRO A 462 -13.88 -7.99 -17.91
N ALA A 463 -14.35 -7.12 -18.80
CA ALA A 463 -14.25 -5.67 -18.61
C ALA A 463 -15.03 -5.17 -17.39
N GLY A 464 -16.25 -5.70 -17.17
CA GLY A 464 -17.05 -5.35 -15.99
C GLY A 464 -16.42 -5.82 -14.68
N ARG A 465 -15.80 -7.01 -14.68
CA ARG A 465 -15.06 -7.54 -13.52
C ARG A 465 -13.86 -6.66 -13.17
N GLN A 466 -13.02 -6.37 -14.16
CA GLN A 466 -11.85 -5.50 -13.98
C GLN A 466 -12.27 -4.10 -13.51
N GLN A 467 -13.33 -3.53 -14.09
CA GLN A 467 -13.82 -2.21 -13.69
C GLN A 467 -14.26 -2.17 -12.21
N LEU A 468 -14.97 -3.20 -11.75
CA LEU A 468 -15.34 -3.31 -10.33
C LEU A 468 -14.10 -3.39 -9.44
N GLU A 469 -13.15 -4.25 -9.78
CA GLU A 469 -11.92 -4.45 -9.01
C GLU A 469 -11.09 -3.17 -8.94
N ASP A 470 -10.91 -2.46 -10.05
CA ASP A 470 -10.16 -1.20 -10.11
C ASP A 470 -10.82 -0.09 -9.27
N GLN A 471 -12.15 0.01 -9.34
CA GLN A 471 -12.92 0.98 -8.56
C GLN A 471 -12.87 0.68 -7.06
N ALA A 472 -13.03 -0.59 -6.69
CA ALA A 472 -12.91 -1.03 -5.30
C ALA A 472 -11.48 -0.89 -4.78
N ASP A 473 -10.45 -1.27 -5.54
CA ASP A 473 -9.04 -1.13 -5.13
C ASP A 473 -8.67 0.33 -4.87
N SER A 474 -9.01 1.23 -5.79
CA SER A 474 -8.79 2.68 -5.61
C SER A 474 -9.49 3.21 -4.35
N PHE A 475 -10.76 2.82 -4.14
CA PHE A 475 -11.52 3.19 -2.95
C PHE A 475 -10.87 2.67 -1.66
N LEU A 476 -10.54 1.37 -1.60
CA LEU A 476 -9.98 0.73 -0.40
C LEU A 476 -8.59 1.27 -0.07
N ARG A 477 -7.74 1.52 -1.08
CA ARG A 477 -6.42 2.14 -0.87
C ARG A 477 -6.50 3.55 -0.32
N SER A 478 -7.54 4.31 -0.65
CA SER A 478 -7.77 5.62 -0.05
C SER A 478 -8.01 5.54 1.46
N LEU A 479 -8.68 4.47 1.93
CA LEU A 479 -8.93 4.22 3.36
C LEU A 479 -7.63 3.84 4.08
N VAL A 480 -6.82 2.97 3.47
CA VAL A 480 -5.50 2.59 4.00
C VAL A 480 -4.60 3.83 4.16
N ALA A 481 -4.59 4.72 3.16
CA ALA A 481 -3.87 5.99 3.22
C ALA A 481 -4.40 6.91 4.32
N ALA A 482 -5.73 7.02 4.47
CA ALA A 482 -6.34 7.83 5.52
C ALA A 482 -6.02 7.31 6.93
N PHE A 483 -6.01 5.99 7.12
CA PHE A 483 -5.64 5.35 8.39
C PHE A 483 -4.18 5.61 8.76
N ARG A 484 -3.27 5.50 7.78
CA ARG A 484 -1.86 5.88 8.00
C ARG A 484 -1.74 7.32 8.46
N ALA A 485 -2.42 8.24 7.76
CA ALA A 485 -2.44 9.64 8.14
C ALA A 485 -3.11 9.86 9.50
N GLN A 486 -4.00 8.99 9.96
CA GLN A 486 -4.59 9.04 11.29
C GLN A 486 -3.59 8.61 12.37
N ILE A 487 -2.81 7.55 12.14
CA ILE A 487 -1.71 7.14 13.01
C ILE A 487 -0.67 8.25 13.21
N ASP A 488 -0.38 9.02 12.15
CA ASP A 488 0.56 10.15 12.23
C ASP A 488 0.18 11.16 13.30
N LEU A 489 -1.12 11.39 13.50
CA LEU A 489 -1.65 12.39 14.42
C LEU A 489 -1.69 11.94 15.88
N LEU A 490 -1.38 10.67 16.18
CA LEU A 490 -1.46 10.11 17.54
C LEU A 490 -0.23 10.51 18.35
N ASP A 491 -0.41 11.38 19.34
CA ASP A 491 0.63 11.87 20.25
C ASP A 491 1.05 10.80 21.28
N TRP A 492 0.16 9.87 21.57
CA TRP A 492 0.36 8.79 22.52
C TRP A 492 1.17 7.61 21.95
N MET A 493 1.50 7.63 20.65
CA MET A 493 2.39 6.66 20.01
C MET A 493 3.81 7.20 19.88
N THR A 494 4.81 6.43 20.33
CA THR A 494 6.21 6.81 20.12
C THR A 494 6.60 6.65 18.65
N PRO A 495 7.70 7.31 18.19
CA PRO A 495 8.20 7.10 16.83
C PRO A 495 8.51 5.62 16.50
N ALA A 496 8.94 4.83 17.49
CA ALA A 496 9.23 3.41 17.28
C ALA A 496 7.94 2.61 17.03
N THR A 497 6.90 2.85 17.82
CA THR A 497 5.59 2.20 17.63
C THR A 497 4.93 2.66 16.32
N LYS A 498 5.01 3.95 15.96
CA LYS A 498 4.53 4.45 14.66
C LYS A 498 5.24 3.74 13.49
N LYS A 499 6.56 3.55 13.58
CA LYS A 499 7.31 2.78 12.57
C LYS A 499 6.80 1.35 12.41
N GLY A 500 6.53 0.65 13.52
CA GLY A 500 5.93 -0.69 13.47
C GLY A 500 4.54 -0.68 12.84
N SER A 501 3.73 0.33 13.15
CA SER A 501 2.42 0.51 12.50
C SER A 501 2.54 0.73 11.00
N TYR A 502 3.48 1.56 10.54
CA TYR A 502 3.71 1.77 9.11
C TYR A 502 4.12 0.48 8.41
N GLN A 503 5.05 -0.29 9.00
CA GLN A 503 5.44 -1.59 8.44
C GLN A 503 4.24 -2.53 8.32
N LYS A 504 3.32 -2.50 9.29
CA LYS A 504 2.10 -3.30 9.23
C LYS A 504 1.12 -2.80 8.15
N ILE A 505 0.88 -1.49 8.08
CA ILE A 505 0.00 -0.87 7.07
C ILE A 505 0.55 -1.12 5.66
N ASP A 506 1.85 -0.92 5.45
CA ASP A 506 2.49 -1.03 4.13
C ASP A 506 2.51 -2.47 3.60
N ASN A 507 2.40 -3.45 4.49
CA ASN A 507 2.31 -4.86 4.13
C ASN A 507 0.87 -5.39 4.08
N ILE A 508 -0.16 -4.57 4.28
CA ILE A 508 -1.53 -5.06 4.28
C ILE A 508 -1.92 -5.62 2.89
N VAL A 509 -2.58 -6.77 2.89
CA VAL A 509 -3.12 -7.38 1.66
C VAL A 509 -4.61 -7.05 1.55
N LEU A 510 -5.04 -6.55 0.40
CA LEU A 510 -6.45 -6.30 0.09
C LEU A 510 -6.95 -7.41 -0.85
N ASN A 511 -7.84 -8.27 -0.35
CA ASN A 511 -8.51 -9.29 -1.14
C ASN A 511 -9.87 -8.74 -1.57
N ILE A 512 -10.02 -8.45 -2.86
CA ILE A 512 -11.14 -7.66 -3.39
C ILE A 512 -12.03 -8.54 -4.25
N ALA A 513 -13.34 -8.47 -4.01
CA ALA A 513 -14.38 -9.19 -4.73
C ALA A 513 -14.30 -10.72 -4.60
N PHE A 514 -13.41 -11.38 -5.35
CA PHE A 514 -13.30 -12.83 -5.42
C PHE A 514 -11.90 -13.27 -5.87
N PRO A 515 -11.46 -14.51 -5.58
CA PRO A 515 -10.16 -14.98 -6.03
C PRO A 515 -10.21 -15.42 -7.50
N ASN A 516 -9.23 -15.02 -8.30
CA ASN A 516 -9.20 -15.24 -9.76
C ASN A 516 -9.32 -16.71 -10.19
N TRP A 517 -8.80 -17.64 -9.39
CA TRP A 517 -8.79 -19.07 -9.71
C TRP A 517 -10.20 -19.68 -9.85
N VAL A 518 -11.24 -19.07 -9.26
CA VAL A 518 -12.62 -19.56 -9.41
C VAL A 518 -13.16 -19.37 -10.83
N LEU A 519 -12.54 -18.49 -11.60
CA LEU A 519 -12.88 -18.23 -13.00
C LEU A 519 -12.17 -19.16 -13.98
N ASP A 520 -11.18 -19.93 -13.50
CA ASP A 520 -10.52 -20.96 -14.28
C ASP A 520 -11.21 -22.31 -14.02
N ASP A 521 -11.74 -22.91 -15.08
CA ASP A 521 -12.52 -24.14 -14.99
C ASP A 521 -11.65 -25.35 -14.54
N ASP A 522 -10.36 -25.36 -14.90
CA ASP A 522 -9.43 -26.42 -14.52
C ASP A 522 -9.00 -26.26 -13.05
N GLU A 523 -8.72 -25.04 -12.59
CA GLU A 523 -8.38 -24.77 -11.19
C GLU A 523 -9.57 -25.03 -10.26
N LEU A 524 -10.77 -24.56 -10.62
CA LEU A 524 -12.00 -24.86 -9.86
C LEU A 524 -12.29 -26.36 -9.81
N SER A 525 -12.11 -27.08 -10.94
CA SER A 525 -12.28 -28.54 -10.97
C SER A 525 -11.20 -29.28 -10.15
N SER A 526 -9.98 -28.75 -10.10
CA SER A 526 -8.88 -29.29 -9.31
C SER A 526 -9.18 -29.20 -7.81
N TYR A 527 -9.69 -28.04 -7.34
CA TYR A 527 -10.11 -27.84 -5.96
C TYR A 527 -11.14 -28.89 -5.52
N TYR A 528 -12.17 -29.13 -6.35
CA TYR A 528 -13.25 -30.06 -6.04
C TYR A 528 -12.97 -31.52 -6.45
N LYS A 529 -11.74 -31.92 -6.81
CA LYS A 529 -11.47 -33.28 -7.35
C LYS A 529 -11.85 -34.43 -6.41
N LYS A 530 -11.94 -34.15 -5.10
CA LYS A 530 -12.32 -35.13 -4.06
C LYS A 530 -13.83 -35.27 -3.89
N VAL A 531 -14.64 -34.41 -4.52
CA VAL A 531 -16.09 -34.49 -4.51
C VAL A 531 -16.58 -35.45 -5.59
N ASP A 532 -17.15 -36.59 -5.17
CA ASP A 532 -17.74 -37.60 -6.06
C ASP A 532 -19.27 -37.68 -5.86
N THR A 533 -19.98 -36.58 -6.10
CA THR A 533 -21.46 -36.57 -6.14
C THR A 533 -21.99 -36.84 -7.54
N LYS A 534 -23.14 -37.52 -7.62
CA LYS A 534 -23.85 -37.80 -8.88
C LYS A 534 -25.23 -37.16 -8.86
N GLN A 535 -25.74 -36.77 -10.03
CA GLN A 535 -27.09 -36.24 -10.17
C GLN A 535 -28.18 -37.17 -9.61
N THR A 536 -27.96 -38.49 -9.64
CA THR A 536 -28.89 -39.50 -9.13
C THR A 536 -28.77 -39.76 -7.63
N ASP A 537 -27.78 -39.18 -6.94
CA ASP A 537 -27.63 -39.35 -5.50
C ASP A 537 -28.75 -38.59 -4.76
N SER A 538 -29.29 -39.17 -3.68
CA SER A 538 -30.25 -38.45 -2.83
C SER A 538 -29.59 -37.27 -2.12
N TYR A 539 -30.40 -36.30 -1.68
CA TYR A 539 -29.91 -35.13 -0.94
C TYR A 539 -28.99 -35.52 0.23
N LEU A 540 -29.37 -36.52 1.03
CA LEU A 540 -28.56 -36.98 2.16
C LEU A 540 -27.20 -37.53 1.75
N VAL A 541 -27.14 -38.33 0.68
CA VAL A 541 -25.88 -38.89 0.18
C VAL A 541 -24.96 -37.77 -0.31
N GLN A 542 -25.52 -36.76 -0.99
CA GLN A 542 -24.74 -35.61 -1.40
C GLN A 542 -24.28 -34.77 -0.20
N LEU A 543 -25.14 -34.57 0.81
CA LEU A 543 -24.80 -33.87 2.06
C LEU A 543 -23.67 -34.58 2.83
N ASP A 544 -23.69 -35.91 2.91
CA ASP A 544 -22.63 -36.70 3.54
C ASP A 544 -21.29 -36.54 2.82
N LYS A 545 -21.30 -36.63 1.49
CA LYS A 545 -20.09 -36.45 0.66
C LYS A 545 -19.53 -35.05 0.78
N MET A 546 -20.39 -34.01 0.78
CA MET A 546 -19.96 -32.63 0.95
C MET A 546 -19.47 -32.34 2.37
N THR A 547 -20.08 -32.94 3.40
CA THR A 547 -19.59 -32.84 4.78
C THR A 547 -18.20 -33.47 4.90
N ALA A 548 -18.00 -34.66 4.32
CA ALA A 548 -16.70 -35.32 4.31
C ALA A 548 -15.63 -34.50 3.55
N PHE A 549 -16.00 -33.89 2.42
CA PHE A 549 -15.12 -32.98 1.69
C PHE A 549 -14.74 -31.75 2.52
N GLY A 550 -15.69 -31.12 3.21
CA GLY A 550 -15.41 -29.98 4.09
C GLY A 550 -14.44 -30.32 5.23
N VAL A 551 -14.54 -31.52 5.81
CA VAL A 551 -13.57 -32.02 6.81
C VAL A 551 -12.21 -32.28 6.16
N TYR A 552 -12.18 -32.86 4.96
CA TYR A 552 -10.95 -33.08 4.20
C TYR A 552 -10.22 -31.76 3.92
N GLU A 553 -10.88 -30.77 3.33
CA GLU A 553 -10.29 -29.47 2.96
C GLU A 553 -9.70 -28.75 4.18
N TRP A 554 -10.43 -28.76 5.29
CA TRP A 554 -9.96 -28.18 6.55
C TRP A 554 -8.66 -28.84 7.06
N LEU A 555 -8.56 -30.17 6.99
CA LEU A 555 -7.39 -30.92 7.47
C LEU A 555 -6.25 -30.92 6.45
N PHE A 556 -6.54 -30.86 5.15
CA PHE A 556 -5.59 -31.06 4.06
C PHE A 556 -4.47 -30.01 4.09
N LYS A 557 -4.74 -28.80 4.60
CA LYS A 557 -3.74 -27.75 4.81
C LYS A 557 -2.53 -28.18 5.63
N ILE A 558 -2.66 -29.20 6.50
CA ILE A 558 -1.54 -29.75 7.28
C ILE A 558 -0.51 -30.49 6.39
N VAL A 559 -0.96 -31.07 5.28
CA VAL A 559 -0.14 -31.96 4.42
C VAL A 559 0.09 -31.43 3.01
N ASP A 560 -0.54 -30.32 2.66
CA ASP A 560 -0.37 -29.66 1.36
C ASP A 560 1.08 -29.16 1.18
N GLY A 561 1.75 -28.80 2.28
CA GLY A 561 3.15 -28.35 2.27
C GLY A 561 3.33 -26.90 1.83
N GLU A 562 2.24 -26.23 1.44
CA GLU A 562 2.23 -24.84 1.01
C GLU A 562 2.36 -23.87 2.20
N ALA A 563 2.95 -22.70 1.94
CA ALA A 563 2.95 -21.59 2.88
C ALA A 563 1.52 -21.04 3.05
N ALA A 564 1.25 -20.34 4.15
CA ALA A 564 -0.04 -19.69 4.34
C ALA A 564 -0.20 -18.54 3.32
N ASP A 565 -1.11 -18.69 2.37
CA ASP A 565 -1.36 -17.63 1.38
C ASP A 565 -2.12 -16.46 2.01
N ARG A 566 -1.50 -15.28 1.93
CA ARG A 566 -2.04 -14.01 2.44
C ARG A 566 -3.05 -13.38 1.48
N LYS A 567 -3.02 -13.80 0.20
CA LYS A 567 -3.87 -13.29 -0.89
C LYS A 567 -5.16 -14.10 -1.08
N ASP A 568 -5.35 -15.14 -0.27
CA ASP A 568 -6.54 -15.97 -0.33
C ASP A 568 -7.69 -15.40 0.53
N PHE A 569 -8.91 -15.77 0.19
CA PHE A 569 -10.11 -15.39 0.94
C PHE A 569 -10.39 -16.40 2.06
N PHE A 570 -10.55 -15.91 3.28
CA PHE A 570 -10.83 -16.74 4.46
C PHE A 570 -12.32 -17.10 4.64
N GLY A 571 -13.11 -17.07 3.55
CA GLY A 571 -14.56 -17.31 3.58
C GLY A 571 -15.22 -17.11 2.21
N SER A 572 -16.55 -17.25 2.18
CA SER A 572 -17.32 -17.03 0.96
C SER A 572 -17.19 -15.60 0.44
N THR A 573 -17.21 -15.42 -0.88
CA THR A 573 -17.26 -14.11 -1.52
C THR A 573 -18.70 -13.67 -1.83
N THR A 574 -19.67 -14.57 -1.68
CA THR A 574 -21.11 -14.33 -1.89
C THR A 574 -21.81 -13.99 -0.59
N VAL A 575 -21.17 -13.17 0.25
CA VAL A 575 -21.70 -12.73 1.54
C VAL A 575 -21.54 -11.22 1.65
N ALA A 576 -22.52 -10.56 2.25
CA ALA A 576 -22.41 -9.16 2.63
C ALA A 576 -21.69 -9.08 3.99
N ASP A 577 -20.37 -9.21 3.98
CA ASP A 577 -19.52 -9.04 5.17
C ASP A 577 -18.14 -8.55 4.71
N ALA A 578 -17.31 -8.08 5.64
CA ALA A 578 -15.88 -7.85 5.42
C ALA A 578 -15.11 -8.46 6.59
N THR A 579 -13.84 -8.83 6.38
CA THR A 579 -13.07 -9.48 7.45
C THR A 579 -11.61 -9.07 7.45
N TYR A 580 -11.07 -8.80 8.63
CA TYR A 580 -9.64 -8.73 8.87
C TYR A 580 -9.09 -10.06 9.39
N LYS A 581 -7.96 -10.51 8.82
CA LYS A 581 -7.26 -11.70 9.27
C LYS A 581 -5.86 -11.39 9.77
N ASN A 582 -5.67 -11.49 11.09
CA ASN A 582 -4.39 -11.27 11.76
C ASN A 582 -3.22 -12.06 11.14
N ILE A 583 -3.39 -13.38 10.96
CA ILE A 583 -2.33 -14.29 10.47
C ILE A 583 -1.88 -14.02 9.02
N ALA A 584 -2.67 -13.26 8.26
CA ALA A 584 -2.35 -12.88 6.89
C ALA A 584 -2.05 -11.39 6.74
N ASN A 585 -2.30 -10.61 7.80
CA ASN A 585 -2.40 -9.14 7.74
C ASN A 585 -3.16 -8.71 6.47
N SER A 586 -4.40 -9.20 6.34
CA SER A 586 -5.22 -9.00 5.15
C SER A 586 -6.63 -8.54 5.50
N ILE A 587 -7.22 -7.71 4.63
CA ILE A 587 -8.63 -7.37 4.63
C ILE A 587 -9.28 -8.03 3.41
N SER A 588 -10.34 -8.79 3.64
CA SER A 588 -11.15 -9.36 2.57
C SER A 588 -12.45 -8.58 2.44
N VAL A 589 -12.72 -8.07 1.23
CA VAL A 589 -13.95 -7.39 0.84
C VAL A 589 -14.66 -8.21 -0.25
N PRO A 590 -15.46 -9.22 0.14
CA PRO A 590 -16.29 -10.05 -0.73
C PRO A 590 -17.11 -9.29 -1.79
N LEU A 591 -17.37 -9.93 -2.92
CA LEU A 591 -18.27 -9.41 -3.95
C LEU A 591 -19.67 -9.11 -3.41
N GLY A 592 -20.16 -9.92 -2.47
CA GLY A 592 -21.48 -9.76 -1.88
C GLY A 592 -21.69 -8.42 -1.15
N ILE A 593 -20.63 -7.78 -0.65
CA ILE A 593 -20.72 -6.46 0.00
C ILE A 593 -20.42 -5.30 -0.96
N LEU A 594 -19.83 -5.54 -2.14
CA LEU A 594 -19.49 -4.52 -3.13
C LEU A 594 -20.71 -4.06 -3.96
N ARG A 595 -21.79 -3.68 -3.28
CA ARG A 595 -23.07 -3.31 -3.87
C ARG A 595 -23.86 -2.36 -2.97
N ALA A 596 -24.87 -1.68 -3.53
CA ALA A 596 -25.77 -0.85 -2.74
C ALA A 596 -26.49 -1.68 -1.65
N PRO A 597 -26.67 -1.13 -0.43
CA PRO A 597 -26.39 0.25 -0.04
C PRO A 597 -24.93 0.52 0.41
N PHE A 598 -24.07 -0.49 0.42
CA PHE A 598 -22.69 -0.36 0.92
C PHE A 598 -21.77 0.38 -0.06
N PHE A 599 -21.84 0.01 -1.34
CA PHE A 599 -20.99 0.57 -2.38
C PHE A 599 -21.65 0.54 -3.76
N ASP A 600 -21.70 1.68 -4.42
CA ASP A 600 -21.96 1.79 -5.87
C ASP A 600 -21.07 2.93 -6.38
N PRO A 601 -20.23 2.73 -7.40
CA PRO A 601 -19.39 3.80 -7.94
C PRO A 601 -20.18 5.05 -8.40
N ASN A 602 -21.48 4.92 -8.64
CA ASN A 602 -22.37 6.02 -9.01
C ASN A 602 -23.09 6.67 -7.82
N ASN A 603 -22.96 6.14 -6.60
CA ASN A 603 -23.50 6.78 -5.40
C ASN A 603 -22.70 8.05 -5.03
N PRO A 604 -23.29 8.97 -4.25
CA PRO A 604 -22.51 10.02 -3.57
C PRO A 604 -21.37 9.38 -2.77
N ALA A 605 -20.16 9.90 -2.92
CA ALA A 605 -18.98 9.41 -2.21
C ALA A 605 -19.19 9.42 -0.70
N ALA A 606 -19.86 10.44 -0.17
CA ALA A 606 -20.24 10.51 1.24
C ALA A 606 -20.91 9.22 1.74
N LEU A 607 -21.83 8.64 0.97
CA LEU A 607 -22.52 7.40 1.33
C LEU A 607 -21.61 6.18 1.19
N ASN A 608 -20.82 6.07 0.11
CA ASN A 608 -19.87 4.96 -0.05
C ASN A 608 -18.83 4.93 1.09
N TYR A 609 -18.26 6.09 1.45
CA TYR A 609 -17.32 6.19 2.57
C TYR A 609 -18.00 6.01 3.92
N GLY A 610 -19.21 6.53 4.10
CA GLY A 610 -20.00 6.32 5.33
C GLY A 610 -20.41 4.86 5.53
N ALA A 611 -20.60 4.11 4.44
CA ALA A 611 -21.03 2.72 4.43
C ALA A 611 -19.85 1.74 4.30
N LEU A 612 -19.46 1.34 3.08
CA LEU A 612 -18.34 0.41 2.88
C LEU A 612 -17.01 0.97 3.42
N GLY A 613 -16.82 2.28 3.36
CA GLY A 613 -15.60 2.92 3.88
C GLY A 613 -15.45 2.75 5.38
N PHE A 614 -16.54 2.91 6.13
CA PHE A 614 -16.60 2.62 7.55
C PHE A 614 -16.30 1.14 7.81
N ILE A 615 -17.00 0.21 7.15
CA ILE A 615 -16.83 -1.23 7.36
C ILE A 615 -15.39 -1.66 7.10
N THR A 616 -14.81 -1.26 5.97
CA THR A 616 -13.42 -1.62 5.65
C THR A 616 -12.43 -0.99 6.64
N SER A 617 -12.69 0.25 7.08
CA SER A 617 -11.81 0.92 8.05
C SER A 617 -11.95 0.33 9.46
N HIS A 618 -13.13 -0.20 9.81
CA HIS A 618 -13.35 -1.00 11.02
C HIS A 618 -12.45 -2.25 10.95
N GLU A 619 -12.51 -3.01 9.86
CA GLU A 619 -11.63 -4.18 9.65
C GLU A 619 -10.14 -3.80 9.70
N LEU A 620 -9.75 -2.69 9.09
CA LEU A 620 -8.39 -2.18 9.17
C LEU A 620 -7.96 -1.91 10.62
N THR A 621 -8.85 -1.32 11.42
CA THR A 621 -8.59 -0.99 12.83
C THR A 621 -8.45 -2.24 13.71
N LEU A 622 -9.14 -3.35 13.38
CA LEU A 622 -8.94 -4.64 14.06
C LEU A 622 -7.50 -5.16 13.95
N GLY A 623 -6.75 -4.73 12.92
CA GLY A 623 -5.31 -5.00 12.83
C GLY A 623 -4.44 -4.28 13.87
N PHE A 624 -4.98 -3.30 14.57
CA PHE A 624 -4.25 -2.44 15.51
C PHE A 624 -4.87 -2.43 16.92
N ASP A 625 -5.92 -3.22 17.16
CA ASP A 625 -6.52 -3.40 18.48
C ASP A 625 -5.61 -4.18 19.44
N ASP A 626 -6.08 -4.52 20.64
CA ASP A 626 -5.25 -5.26 21.60
C ASP A 626 -4.85 -6.65 21.11
N GLY A 627 -5.66 -7.30 20.28
CA GLY A 627 -5.33 -8.57 19.64
C GLY A 627 -4.41 -8.40 18.43
N GLY A 628 -4.69 -7.41 17.58
CA GLY A 628 -4.03 -7.14 16.31
C GLY A 628 -2.62 -6.59 16.47
N ALA A 629 -2.37 -5.72 17.45
CA ALA A 629 -1.04 -5.14 17.69
C ALA A 629 0.05 -6.16 18.09
N GLN A 630 -0.34 -7.40 18.39
CA GLN A 630 0.58 -8.52 18.67
C GLN A 630 1.15 -9.17 17.40
N TRP A 631 0.58 -8.87 16.23
CA TRP A 631 0.98 -9.42 14.95
C TRP A 631 1.71 -8.37 14.13
N GLU A 632 2.87 -8.73 13.58
CA GLU A 632 3.65 -7.87 12.70
C GLU A 632 3.13 -7.85 11.25
N GLY A 633 3.79 -7.08 10.37
CA GLY A 633 3.28 -6.76 9.04
C GLY A 633 3.11 -7.94 8.09
N THR A 634 3.77 -9.07 8.34
CA THR A 634 3.63 -10.28 7.51
C THR A 634 2.63 -11.30 8.08
N GLY A 635 1.96 -10.98 9.19
CA GLY A 635 1.00 -11.86 9.86
C GLY A 635 1.63 -12.82 10.88
N LEU A 636 2.91 -12.62 11.24
CA LEU A 636 3.58 -13.37 12.30
C LEU A 636 3.33 -12.74 13.68
N LEU A 637 3.21 -13.58 14.71
CA LEU A 637 3.01 -13.22 16.10
C LEU A 637 4.33 -12.75 16.73
N TYR A 638 4.67 -11.51 16.42
CA TYR A 638 5.78 -10.76 17.00
C TYR A 638 5.31 -9.33 17.29
N GLY A 639 5.19 -8.99 18.58
CA GLY A 639 4.78 -7.66 19.01
C GLY A 639 5.78 -6.59 18.58
N TRP A 640 5.26 -5.47 18.06
CA TRP A 640 6.05 -4.34 17.54
C TRP A 640 5.79 -3.02 18.30
N THR A 641 4.96 -3.05 19.34
CA THR A 641 4.64 -1.89 20.18
C THR A 641 5.61 -1.78 21.36
N ASP A 642 6.01 -0.56 21.71
CA ASP A 642 6.78 -0.29 22.93
C ASP A 642 5.88 -0.11 24.17
N ALA A 643 6.45 -0.31 25.35
CA ALA A 643 5.70 -0.30 26.61
C ALA A 643 4.96 1.01 26.90
N ASN A 644 5.47 2.17 26.48
CA ASN A 644 4.79 3.46 26.71
C ASN A 644 3.54 3.56 25.84
N SER A 645 3.65 3.21 24.56
CA SER A 645 2.52 3.17 23.63
C SER A 645 1.51 2.11 24.03
N THR A 646 1.92 0.90 24.43
CA THR A 646 1.01 -0.12 24.97
C THR A 646 0.23 0.41 26.18
N LYS A 647 0.92 1.07 27.13
CA LYS A 647 0.26 1.65 28.31
C LYS A 647 -0.72 2.76 27.93
N ALA A 648 -0.43 3.54 26.89
CA ALA A 648 -1.31 4.60 26.43
C ALA A 648 -2.53 4.06 25.68
N PHE A 649 -2.33 3.08 24.79
CA PHE A 649 -3.42 2.32 24.16
C PHE A 649 -4.36 1.73 25.21
N ASN A 650 -3.82 1.09 26.25
CA ASN A 650 -4.64 0.53 27.33
C ASN A 650 -5.45 1.59 28.10
N ARG A 651 -4.94 2.83 28.25
CA ARG A 651 -5.70 3.92 28.86
C ARG A 651 -6.85 4.36 27.97
N MET A 652 -6.59 4.51 26.67
CA MET A 652 -7.62 4.82 25.68
C MET A 652 -8.70 3.74 25.66
N ALA A 653 -8.31 2.47 25.54
CA ALA A 653 -9.25 1.36 25.49
C ALA A 653 -10.06 1.24 26.78
N GLN A 654 -9.47 1.56 27.95
CA GLN A 654 -10.20 1.60 29.21
C GLN A 654 -11.26 2.72 29.25
N CYS A 655 -11.04 3.84 28.58
CA CYS A 655 -12.08 4.86 28.41
C CYS A 655 -13.29 4.28 27.67
N VAL A 656 -13.04 3.61 26.53
CA VAL A 656 -14.08 2.96 25.73
C VAL A 656 -14.82 1.89 26.54
N VAL A 657 -14.09 1.06 27.31
CA VAL A 657 -14.68 0.08 28.23
C VAL A 657 -15.64 0.75 29.22
N ASN A 658 -15.23 1.88 29.81
CA ASN A 658 -16.06 2.59 30.78
C ASN A 658 -17.29 3.21 30.12
N GLN A 659 -17.11 3.92 29.00
CA GLN A 659 -18.20 4.56 28.25
C GLN A 659 -19.27 3.54 27.86
N TYR A 660 -18.87 2.45 27.19
CA TYR A 660 -19.83 1.45 26.73
C TYR A 660 -20.45 0.65 27.89
N GLY A 661 -19.74 0.53 29.02
CA GLY A 661 -20.26 -0.09 30.25
C GLY A 661 -21.45 0.64 30.88
N GLU A 662 -21.69 1.91 30.51
CA GLU A 662 -22.81 2.71 31.00
C GLU A 662 -24.10 2.52 30.18
N PHE A 663 -24.03 1.82 29.04
CA PHE A 663 -25.17 1.62 28.15
C PHE A 663 -26.07 0.46 28.60
N CYS A 664 -27.28 0.78 29.06
CA CYS A 664 -28.21 -0.18 29.68
C CYS A 664 -29.56 -0.25 28.94
N PRO A 665 -29.67 -0.97 27.80
CA PRO A 665 -30.89 -1.01 26.98
C PRO A 665 -32.10 -1.62 27.68
N LEU A 666 -31.85 -2.46 28.69
CA LEU A 666 -32.89 -3.14 29.44
C LEU A 666 -33.33 -2.37 30.70
N GLY A 667 -32.79 -1.16 30.90
CA GLY A 667 -33.10 -0.31 32.05
C GLY A 667 -32.35 -0.67 33.34
N SER A 668 -32.65 0.06 34.43
CA SER A 668 -31.92 -0.08 35.69
C SER A 668 -32.15 -1.45 36.36
N GLY A 669 -31.07 -2.09 36.83
CA GLY A 669 -31.13 -3.39 37.51
C GLY A 669 -31.12 -4.60 36.59
N GLN A 670 -31.00 -4.40 35.28
CA GLN A 670 -30.74 -5.43 34.27
C GLN A 670 -29.29 -5.35 33.78
N PRO A 671 -28.74 -6.41 33.13
CA PRO A 671 -27.41 -6.35 32.55
C PRO A 671 -27.27 -5.24 31.51
N CYS A 672 -26.25 -4.39 31.69
CA CYS A 672 -25.81 -3.40 30.71
C CYS A 672 -24.79 -4.01 29.74
N VAL A 673 -24.46 -3.28 28.68
CA VAL A 673 -23.39 -3.65 27.75
C VAL A 673 -22.09 -3.88 28.52
N ASP A 674 -21.42 -4.99 28.23
CA ASP A 674 -20.12 -5.29 28.84
C ASP A 674 -19.01 -4.67 27.99
N GLY A 675 -18.58 -3.47 28.38
CA GLY A 675 -17.55 -2.72 27.65
C GLY A 675 -16.20 -3.46 27.56
N ARG A 676 -15.90 -4.44 28.43
CA ARG A 676 -14.69 -5.28 28.31
C ARG A 676 -14.85 -6.32 27.20
N GLN A 677 -16.01 -6.94 27.13
CA GLN A 677 -16.37 -7.90 26.09
C GLN A 677 -16.39 -7.23 24.71
N THR A 678 -17.02 -6.06 24.60
CA THR A 678 -17.21 -5.36 23.32
C THR A 678 -16.06 -4.43 22.93
N LYS A 679 -15.02 -4.32 23.78
CA LYS A 679 -13.88 -3.41 23.62
C LYS A 679 -13.24 -3.40 22.23
N THR A 680 -12.97 -4.57 21.64
CA THR A 680 -12.32 -4.68 20.31
C THR A 680 -13.17 -4.01 19.25
N GLU A 681 -14.42 -4.43 19.16
CA GLU A 681 -15.35 -3.94 18.15
C GLU A 681 -15.65 -2.46 18.36
N ASN A 682 -15.80 -2.01 19.60
CA ASN A 682 -16.02 -0.58 19.89
C ASN A 682 -14.81 0.28 19.50
N VAL A 683 -13.58 -0.17 19.80
CA VAL A 683 -12.35 0.52 19.39
C VAL A 683 -12.24 0.55 17.86
N ALA A 684 -12.65 -0.53 17.17
CA ALA A 684 -12.70 -0.61 15.72
C ALA A 684 -13.79 0.28 15.11
N ASP A 685 -14.98 0.35 15.69
CA ASP A 685 -16.06 1.25 15.23
C ASP A 685 -15.62 2.71 15.30
N ASN A 686 -15.02 3.11 16.43
CA ASN A 686 -14.52 4.45 16.65
C ASN A 686 -13.39 4.81 15.67
N GLY A 687 -12.43 3.89 15.44
CA GLY A 687 -11.34 4.11 14.50
C GLY A 687 -11.79 4.09 13.04
N GLY A 688 -12.69 3.17 12.71
CA GLY A 688 -13.22 2.95 11.39
C GLY A 688 -13.98 4.16 10.88
N ILE A 689 -14.89 4.72 11.68
CA ILE A 689 -15.66 5.90 11.25
C ILE A 689 -14.77 7.13 11.06
N GLN A 690 -13.79 7.33 11.94
CA GLN A 690 -12.84 8.45 11.86
C GLN A 690 -11.96 8.34 10.62
N THR A 691 -11.46 7.14 10.33
CA THR A 691 -10.65 6.83 9.13
C THR A 691 -11.44 7.06 7.86
N ALA A 692 -12.67 6.52 7.80
CA ALA A 692 -13.54 6.62 6.66
C ALA A 692 -13.94 8.06 6.37
N TYR A 693 -14.23 8.86 7.41
CA TYR A 693 -14.52 10.29 7.25
C TYR A 693 -13.31 11.05 6.72
N LYS A 694 -12.11 10.74 7.23
CA LYS A 694 -10.86 11.36 6.75
C LYS A 694 -10.60 11.03 5.27
N ALA A 695 -10.83 9.79 4.86
CA ALA A 695 -10.75 9.39 3.45
C ALA A 695 -11.80 10.12 2.59
N PHE A 696 -13.04 10.22 3.06
CA PHE A 696 -14.11 10.99 2.42
C PHE A 696 -13.73 12.47 2.25
N LYS A 697 -13.21 13.12 3.30
CA LYS A 697 -12.79 14.53 3.20
C LYS A 697 -11.63 14.71 2.24
N SER A 698 -10.73 13.73 2.15
CA SER A 698 -9.63 13.72 1.19
C SER A 698 -10.17 13.58 -0.25
N PHE A 699 -11.14 12.68 -0.47
CA PHE A 699 -11.84 12.56 -1.74
C PHE A 699 -12.54 13.86 -2.14
N GLU A 700 -13.33 14.47 -1.25
CA GLU A 700 -14.02 15.75 -1.52
C GLU A 700 -13.03 16.89 -1.81
N ALA A 701 -11.87 16.88 -1.15
CA ALA A 701 -10.82 17.87 -1.41
C ALA A 701 -10.18 17.71 -2.81
N LEU A 702 -10.08 16.48 -3.31
CA LEU A 702 -9.49 16.16 -4.62
C LEU A 702 -10.49 16.32 -5.77
N HIS A 703 -11.74 15.95 -5.57
CA HIS A 703 -12.76 15.86 -6.63
C HIS A 703 -13.84 16.96 -6.56
N GLY A 704 -13.86 17.73 -5.47
CA GLY A 704 -14.94 18.67 -5.17
C GLY A 704 -16.13 17.98 -4.48
N PRO A 705 -17.13 18.76 -4.04
CA PRO A 705 -18.34 18.21 -3.46
C PRO A 705 -19.17 17.50 -4.54
N ASP A 706 -19.67 16.31 -4.20
CA ASP A 706 -20.70 15.66 -5.00
C ASP A 706 -21.98 16.50 -5.02
N PRO A 707 -22.82 16.34 -6.06
CA PRO A 707 -24.17 16.88 -6.04
C PRO A 707 -24.95 16.46 -4.79
N LEU A 708 -25.93 17.26 -4.39
CA LEU A 708 -26.87 16.85 -3.34
C LEU A 708 -27.84 15.79 -3.88
N LEU A 709 -28.45 15.04 -2.97
CA LEU A 709 -29.55 14.16 -3.31
C LEU A 709 -30.73 14.94 -3.94
N PRO A 710 -31.56 14.30 -4.78
CA PRO A 710 -32.67 14.97 -5.43
C PRO A 710 -33.86 15.22 -4.49
N GLY A 711 -34.73 16.17 -4.87
CA GLY A 711 -35.98 16.47 -4.18
C GLY A 711 -35.79 16.89 -2.71
N ASP A 712 -36.71 16.47 -1.83
CA ASP A 712 -36.69 16.84 -0.40
C ASP A 712 -35.45 16.34 0.35
N SER A 713 -34.72 15.36 -0.19
CA SER A 713 -33.48 14.85 0.41
C SER A 713 -32.29 15.79 0.19
N SER A 714 -32.45 16.82 -0.65
CA SER A 714 -31.44 17.87 -0.87
C SER A 714 -31.14 18.72 0.37
N VAL A 715 -31.91 18.56 1.45
CA VAL A 715 -31.65 19.21 2.74
C VAL A 715 -30.39 18.68 3.42
N PHE A 716 -29.96 17.46 3.09
CA PHE A 716 -28.76 16.85 3.67
C PHE A 716 -27.52 17.19 2.85
N ASN A 717 -26.52 17.76 3.51
CA ASN A 717 -25.22 17.99 2.90
C ASN A 717 -24.34 16.71 2.95
N ALA A 718 -23.20 16.75 2.28
CA ALA A 718 -22.32 15.58 2.16
C ALA A 718 -21.78 15.07 3.51
N ASP A 719 -21.49 15.95 4.48
CA ASP A 719 -21.07 15.53 5.82
C ASP A 719 -22.21 14.79 6.56
N GLN A 720 -23.44 15.29 6.46
CA GLN A 720 -24.61 14.64 7.04
C GLN A 720 -24.91 13.30 6.35
N LEU A 721 -24.78 13.23 5.03
CA LEU A 721 -24.94 11.99 4.26
C LEU A 721 -23.90 10.93 4.66
N PHE A 722 -22.67 11.32 4.98
CA PHE A 722 -21.67 10.40 5.49
C PHE A 722 -22.13 9.73 6.79
N PHE A 723 -22.56 10.52 7.78
CA PHE A 723 -23.01 9.98 9.07
C PHE A 723 -24.32 9.19 8.95
N LEU A 724 -25.20 9.60 8.03
CA LEU A 724 -26.39 8.81 7.68
C LEU A 724 -25.99 7.46 7.09
N GLY A 725 -25.05 7.42 6.14
CA GLY A 725 -24.53 6.16 5.57
C GLY A 725 -23.97 5.23 6.64
N PHE A 726 -23.18 5.76 7.58
CA PHE A 726 -22.64 5.03 8.74
C PHE A 726 -23.75 4.43 9.61
N ALA A 727 -24.69 5.25 10.07
CA ALA A 727 -25.75 4.77 10.94
C ALA A 727 -26.70 3.80 10.21
N GLN A 728 -26.93 3.99 8.92
CA GLN A 728 -27.79 3.14 8.11
C GLN A 728 -27.25 1.72 7.91
N VAL A 729 -25.94 1.56 7.72
CA VAL A 729 -25.35 0.20 7.63
C VAL A 729 -25.38 -0.54 8.95
N MET A 730 -25.47 0.19 10.06
CA MET A 730 -25.58 -0.35 11.42
C MET A 730 -27.02 -0.51 11.91
N CYS A 731 -28.05 -0.04 11.19
CA CYS A 731 -29.42 -0.20 11.65
C CYS A 731 -29.74 -1.68 11.95
N GLN A 732 -30.55 -1.93 12.97
CA GLN A 732 -31.12 -3.25 13.24
C GLN A 732 -32.61 -3.13 13.58
N TYR A 733 -33.36 -4.19 13.32
CA TYR A 733 -34.74 -4.22 13.81
C TYR A 733 -34.75 -4.29 15.33
N PRO A 734 -35.72 -3.64 16.00
CA PRO A 734 -35.85 -3.72 17.45
C PRO A 734 -35.89 -5.19 17.91
N PRO A 735 -34.86 -5.66 18.63
CA PRO A 735 -34.84 -7.04 19.09
C PRO A 735 -35.86 -7.22 20.22
N SER A 736 -36.36 -8.45 20.40
CA SER A 736 -37.08 -8.80 21.62
C SER A 736 -36.17 -8.63 22.85
N THR A 737 -36.74 -8.43 24.04
CA THR A 737 -35.97 -8.34 25.30
C THR A 737 -35.00 -9.52 25.48
N GLY A 738 -35.42 -10.74 25.13
CA GLY A 738 -34.58 -11.93 25.21
C GLY A 738 -33.43 -11.92 24.20
N ALA A 739 -33.68 -11.45 22.97
CA ALA A 739 -32.65 -11.33 21.94
C ALA A 739 -31.63 -10.24 22.28
N MET A 740 -32.07 -9.11 22.82
CA MET A 740 -31.20 -8.04 23.33
C MET A 740 -30.31 -8.55 24.47
N LEU A 741 -30.90 -9.27 25.43
CA LEU A 741 -30.15 -9.88 26.53
C LEU A 741 -29.11 -10.89 26.01
N ALA A 742 -29.46 -11.72 25.03
CA ALA A 742 -28.52 -12.64 24.40
C ALA A 742 -27.35 -11.93 23.72
N GLN A 743 -27.64 -10.86 22.98
CA GLN A 743 -26.62 -10.04 22.33
C GLN A 743 -25.63 -9.46 23.36
N ILE A 744 -26.12 -8.83 24.43
CA ILE A 744 -25.27 -8.20 25.46
C ILE A 744 -24.41 -9.21 26.22
N LEU A 745 -24.86 -10.47 26.34
CA LEU A 745 -24.13 -11.50 27.07
C LEU A 745 -23.16 -12.29 26.20
N ALA A 746 -23.49 -12.54 24.93
CA ALA A 746 -22.75 -13.47 24.09
C ALA A 746 -22.05 -12.82 22.89
N ALA A 747 -22.58 -11.71 22.35
CA ALA A 747 -21.98 -11.08 21.18
C ALA A 747 -20.72 -10.31 21.56
N PRO A 748 -19.69 -10.29 20.69
CA PRO A 748 -18.53 -9.41 20.86
C PRO A 748 -18.83 -7.98 20.40
N PHE A 749 -19.97 -7.74 19.75
CA PHE A 749 -20.40 -6.42 19.26
C PHE A 749 -21.38 -5.78 20.26
N SER A 750 -21.27 -4.46 20.44
CA SER A 750 -22.31 -3.69 21.12
C SER A 750 -23.60 -3.71 20.29
N PRO A 751 -24.80 -3.61 20.92
CA PRO A 751 -26.02 -3.34 20.18
C PRO A 751 -25.81 -2.11 19.28
N PRO A 752 -26.24 -2.14 18.00
CA PRO A 752 -25.90 -1.09 17.04
C PRO A 752 -26.31 0.32 17.45
N GLU A 753 -27.41 0.49 18.19
CA GLU A 753 -27.79 1.78 18.77
C GLU A 753 -26.66 2.39 19.63
N TYR A 754 -25.93 1.55 20.37
CA TYR A 754 -24.80 1.94 21.20
C TYR A 754 -23.47 1.93 20.47
N GLY A 755 -23.32 1.10 19.44
CA GLY A 755 -22.21 1.21 18.50
C GLY A 755 -22.18 2.60 17.86
N ILE A 756 -23.34 3.03 17.32
CA ILE A 756 -23.56 4.36 16.75
C ILE A 756 -23.39 5.45 17.82
N LEU A 757 -24.11 5.36 18.94
CA LEU A 757 -24.04 6.38 19.99
C LEU A 757 -22.62 6.55 20.50
N GLY A 758 -21.96 5.47 20.91
CA GLY A 758 -20.61 5.53 21.47
C GLY A 758 -19.58 6.08 20.48
N ALA A 759 -19.64 5.65 19.21
CA ALA A 759 -18.73 6.14 18.17
C ALA A 759 -18.94 7.63 17.87
N LEU A 760 -20.19 8.10 17.80
CA LEU A 760 -20.50 9.50 17.49
C LEU A 760 -20.26 10.44 18.68
N GLN A 761 -20.46 9.99 19.91
CA GLN A 761 -20.08 10.74 21.12
C GLN A 761 -18.58 11.09 21.13
N ASN A 762 -17.76 10.22 20.54
CA ASN A 762 -16.31 10.37 20.46
C ASN A 762 -15.85 11.04 19.14
N PHE A 763 -16.78 11.60 18.35
CA PHE A 763 -16.45 12.16 17.04
C PHE A 763 -16.97 13.60 16.86
N PRO A 764 -16.15 14.62 17.17
CA PRO A 764 -16.55 16.03 17.09
C PRO A 764 -17.08 16.49 15.72
N SER A 765 -16.67 15.82 14.63
CA SER A 765 -17.18 16.13 13.29
C SER A 765 -18.67 15.84 13.12
N PHE A 766 -19.22 14.87 13.87
CA PHE A 766 -20.67 14.62 13.92
C PHE A 766 -21.41 15.80 14.55
N GLN A 767 -20.93 16.27 15.70
CA GLN A 767 -21.48 17.44 16.38
C GLN A 767 -21.57 18.63 15.42
N LYS A 768 -20.50 18.87 14.65
CA LYS A 768 -20.48 19.96 13.66
C LYS A 768 -21.46 19.73 12.53
N ALA A 769 -21.53 18.53 11.95
CA ALA A 769 -22.38 18.22 10.80
C ALA A 769 -23.88 18.40 11.10
N PHE A 770 -24.31 18.10 12.33
CA PHE A 770 -25.70 18.23 12.79
C PHE A 770 -25.95 19.44 13.70
N ASN A 771 -24.92 20.26 13.94
CA ASN A 771 -24.97 21.42 14.83
C ASN A 771 -25.51 21.08 16.23
N CYS A 772 -24.99 20.00 16.81
CA CYS A 772 -25.43 19.52 18.11
C CYS A 772 -24.93 20.40 19.26
N PRO A 773 -25.81 20.80 20.20
CA PRO A 773 -25.41 21.52 21.40
C PRO A 773 -24.40 20.70 22.21
N VAL A 774 -23.32 21.34 22.67
CA VAL A 774 -22.39 20.72 23.62
C VAL A 774 -23.17 20.32 24.87
N GLY A 775 -22.99 19.06 25.30
CA GLY A 775 -23.74 18.46 26.40
C GLY A 775 -25.01 17.72 25.98
N SER A 776 -25.34 17.66 24.69
CA SER A 776 -26.39 16.76 24.18
C SER A 776 -25.93 15.29 24.25
N THR A 777 -26.87 14.36 24.10
CA THR A 777 -26.62 12.91 24.16
C THR A 777 -25.48 12.47 23.23
N TYR A 778 -25.45 12.99 22.00
CA TYR A 778 -24.44 12.66 20.98
C TYR A 778 -23.25 13.62 20.93
N ALA A 779 -23.23 14.66 21.77
CA ALA A 779 -22.10 15.59 21.87
C ALA A 779 -21.75 15.89 23.34
N PRO A 780 -21.42 14.86 24.15
CA PRO A 780 -21.14 15.04 25.56
C PRO A 780 -19.84 15.82 25.78
N VAL A 781 -19.77 16.54 26.90
CA VAL A 781 -18.55 17.27 27.30
C VAL A 781 -17.39 16.29 27.54
N GLN A 782 -17.68 15.15 28.16
CA GLN A 782 -16.71 14.08 28.39
C GLN A 782 -16.92 12.99 27.35
N HIS A 783 -15.85 12.63 26.63
CA HIS A 783 -15.83 11.60 25.60
C HIS A 783 -14.45 10.96 25.56
N CYS A 784 -14.33 9.82 24.87
CA CYS A 784 -13.08 9.12 24.69
C CYS A 784 -12.35 9.59 23.41
N ASN A 785 -11.06 9.87 23.53
CA ASN A 785 -10.17 10.08 22.39
C ASN A 785 -9.56 8.73 22.00
N VAL A 786 -10.13 8.09 20.97
CA VAL A 786 -9.79 6.70 20.59
C VAL A 786 -8.60 6.68 19.63
N TRP A 787 -8.85 6.91 18.35
CA TRP A 787 -7.82 7.01 17.32
C TRP A 787 -7.60 8.48 16.92
N THR A 788 -7.63 9.35 17.93
CA THR A 788 -7.37 10.79 17.84
C THR A 788 -6.59 11.21 19.10
N SER A 789 -5.87 12.33 19.00
CA SER A 789 -5.17 12.94 20.14
C SER A 789 -6.08 13.88 20.91
N GLU A 790 -5.81 14.12 22.20
CA GLU A 790 -6.61 15.06 22.99
C GLU A 790 -6.50 16.49 22.42
N ALA A 791 -7.63 17.20 22.37
CA ALA A 791 -7.68 18.64 22.11
C ALA A 791 -6.89 19.47 23.14
N THR A 792 -6.48 18.88 24.26
CA THR A 792 -5.75 19.49 25.38
C THR A 792 -4.22 19.38 25.28
N SER A 793 -3.68 18.77 24.22
CA SER A 793 -2.23 18.76 23.92
C SER A 793 -1.65 20.15 23.60
N GLY A 794 -2.51 21.18 23.52
CA GLY A 794 -2.13 22.54 23.11
C GLY A 794 -2.08 22.72 21.59
N ALA A 795 -2.42 21.69 20.82
CA ALA A 795 -2.67 21.82 19.38
C ALA A 795 -4.01 22.56 19.16
N PRO A 796 -4.07 23.63 18.34
CA PRO A 796 -5.33 24.28 18.01
C PRO A 796 -6.29 23.25 17.39
N LEU A 797 -7.61 23.42 17.44
CA LEU A 797 -8.54 22.61 16.64
C LEU A 797 -9.00 23.43 15.42
N ASN A 798 -9.16 22.80 14.26
CA ASN A 798 -9.61 23.51 13.07
C ASN A 798 -11.13 23.75 13.16
N ASP A 799 -11.69 24.54 12.24
CA ASP A 799 -13.13 24.80 12.18
C ASP A 799 -13.98 23.51 12.12
N LYS A 800 -13.40 22.34 11.80
CA LYS A 800 -14.03 21.01 11.66
C LYS A 800 -13.93 20.12 12.92
N GLY A 801 -13.34 20.61 14.02
CA GLY A 801 -13.21 19.86 15.27
C GLY A 801 -12.09 18.82 15.26
N GLU A 802 -11.18 18.90 14.28
CA GLU A 802 -9.99 18.05 14.17
C GLU A 802 -8.79 18.77 14.82
N PRO A 803 -7.82 18.06 15.41
CA PRO A 803 -6.54 18.65 15.75
C PRO A 803 -5.97 19.42 14.55
N VAL A 804 -5.72 20.72 14.71
CA VAL A 804 -4.79 21.49 13.87
C VAL A 804 -3.46 20.86 14.12
N VAL A 805 -3.19 19.92 13.24
CA VAL A 805 -1.86 19.53 12.88
C VAL A 805 -1.12 20.83 12.60
N PRO A 806 -0.13 21.22 13.42
CA PRO A 806 0.70 22.35 13.03
C PRO A 806 1.27 21.99 11.64
N ASP A 807 1.41 22.96 10.72
CA ASP A 807 1.67 22.73 9.27
C ASP A 807 2.84 21.77 8.95
N ASN A 808 3.62 21.40 9.97
CA ASN A 808 4.71 20.44 10.03
C ASN A 808 4.35 18.99 10.41
N GLU A 809 3.11 18.62 10.74
CA GLU A 809 2.75 17.26 11.24
C GLU A 809 1.69 16.49 10.43
N VAL A 810 1.19 17.01 9.29
CA VAL A 810 0.51 16.15 8.31
C VAL A 810 1.63 15.58 7.44
N HIS A 811 1.87 14.27 7.48
CA HIS A 811 2.87 13.65 6.61
C HIS A 811 2.36 13.46 5.16
N ILE A 812 1.43 14.30 4.72
CA ILE A 812 1.44 14.99 3.42
C ILE A 812 1.10 16.45 3.71
N ALA A 813 1.99 17.41 3.41
CA ALA A 813 1.80 18.81 3.77
C ALA A 813 0.43 19.37 3.30
N PRO A 814 -0.30 20.16 4.12
CA PRO A 814 -1.55 20.78 3.69
C PRO A 814 -1.28 21.86 2.62
N VAL A 815 -2.25 22.10 1.74
CA VAL A 815 -2.22 23.27 0.85
C VAL A 815 -3.39 24.18 1.24
N GLU A 816 -3.07 25.38 1.71
CA GLU A 816 -4.06 26.39 2.12
C GLU A 816 -5.03 26.73 1.00
N ARG A 817 -6.32 26.84 1.33
CA ARG A 817 -7.31 27.44 0.42
C ARG A 817 -7.16 28.95 0.42
N ILE A 818 -7.06 29.49 -0.77
CA ILE A 818 -6.73 30.90 -0.97
C ILE A 818 -7.95 31.76 -0.70
N SER A 819 -7.81 32.70 0.21
CA SER A 819 -8.82 33.74 0.43
C SER A 819 -8.83 34.70 -0.77
N PRO A 820 -9.97 35.03 -1.36
CA PRO A 820 -10.11 36.10 -2.34
C PRO A 820 -9.54 37.48 -1.95
N GLN A 821 -9.18 37.75 -0.69
CA GLN A 821 -8.39 38.96 -0.34
C GLN A 821 -6.90 38.80 -0.61
N ASP A 822 -6.43 37.57 -0.66
CA ASP A 822 -5.04 37.25 -0.92
C ASP A 822 -4.87 37.15 -2.44
N MET A 823 -5.00 38.32 -3.07
CA MET A 823 -5.14 38.52 -4.52
C MET A 823 -3.97 37.94 -5.32
N ASP A 824 -2.78 37.83 -4.74
CA ASP A 824 -1.59 37.31 -5.41
C ASP A 824 -1.59 35.77 -5.46
N LYS A 825 -1.90 35.11 -4.34
CA LYS A 825 -2.15 33.66 -4.32
C LYS A 825 -3.37 33.34 -5.18
N TYR A 826 -4.40 34.19 -5.15
CA TYR A 826 -5.64 33.97 -5.90
C TYR A 826 -5.38 34.11 -7.39
N SER A 827 -4.66 35.13 -7.83
CA SER A 827 -4.30 35.36 -9.24
C SER A 827 -3.34 34.30 -9.79
N ALA A 828 -2.41 33.79 -8.97
CA ALA A 828 -1.53 32.69 -9.36
C ALA A 828 -2.31 31.39 -9.61
N TYR A 829 -3.23 31.04 -8.72
CA TYR A 829 -4.09 29.88 -8.93
C TYR A 829 -5.14 30.13 -10.02
N GLN A 830 -5.60 31.37 -10.20
CA GLN A 830 -6.48 31.75 -11.31
C GLN A 830 -5.79 31.61 -12.65
N THR A 831 -4.50 31.94 -12.73
CA THR A 831 -3.69 31.74 -13.93
C THR A 831 -3.55 30.26 -14.27
N VAL A 832 -3.31 29.40 -13.27
CA VAL A 832 -3.30 27.94 -13.45
C VAL A 832 -4.69 27.42 -13.84
N LEU A 833 -5.74 27.93 -13.19
CA LEU A 833 -7.13 27.58 -13.46
C LEU A 833 -7.56 28.02 -14.87
N ASP A 834 -7.09 29.17 -15.36
CA ASP A 834 -7.37 29.69 -16.70
C ASP A 834 -6.61 28.90 -17.78
N ILE A 835 -5.40 28.42 -17.48
CA ILE A 835 -4.68 27.46 -18.32
C ILE A 835 -5.47 26.15 -18.43
N TYR A 836 -5.93 25.57 -17.31
CA TYR A 836 -6.74 24.35 -17.32
C TYR A 836 -8.15 24.56 -17.94
N LYS A 837 -8.78 25.72 -17.75
CA LYS A 837 -10.06 26.09 -18.37
C LYS A 837 -9.96 26.32 -19.87
N SER A 838 -8.81 26.81 -20.35
CA SER A 838 -8.56 27.02 -21.78
C SER A 838 -8.31 25.72 -22.54
N SER A 839 -7.87 24.66 -21.84
CA SER A 839 -7.68 23.31 -22.40
C SER A 839 -8.90 22.43 -22.28
N ALA A 840 -9.68 22.60 -21.21
CA ALA A 840 -10.86 21.81 -20.92
C ALA A 840 -12.07 22.27 -21.75
N ASN A 841 -12.74 21.37 -22.48
CA ASN A 841 -14.07 21.65 -23.00
C ASN A 841 -15.11 21.37 -21.93
N MET A 842 -15.33 22.35 -21.07
CA MET A 842 -16.31 22.23 -19.98
C MET A 842 -17.77 22.15 -20.46
N SER A 843 -18.02 22.21 -21.76
CA SER A 843 -19.31 21.96 -22.41
C SER A 843 -19.52 20.47 -22.73
N GLU A 844 -18.45 19.68 -22.81
CA GLU A 844 -18.55 18.22 -22.81
C GLU A 844 -18.86 17.71 -21.41
N ASN A 845 -19.45 16.53 -21.30
CA ASN A 845 -19.69 15.93 -20.00
C ASN A 845 -18.42 15.16 -19.56
N PRO A 846 -17.77 15.53 -18.43
CA PRO A 846 -16.56 14.86 -17.95
C PRO A 846 -16.74 13.36 -17.70
N CYS A 847 -17.96 12.95 -17.38
CA CYS A 847 -18.26 11.55 -17.10
C CYS A 847 -18.51 10.75 -18.40
N GLU A 848 -18.65 11.39 -19.56
CA GLU A 848 -18.93 10.74 -20.87
C GLU A 848 -17.75 10.77 -21.85
N ASP A 849 -17.07 11.91 -21.99
CA ASP A 849 -15.80 11.99 -22.72
C ASP A 849 -14.83 12.82 -21.89
N PHE A 850 -14.23 12.17 -20.90
CA PHE A 850 -13.29 12.80 -20.00
C PHE A 850 -12.08 13.40 -20.72
N TYR A 851 -11.70 12.84 -21.87
CA TYR A 851 -10.57 13.33 -22.64
C TYR A 851 -10.91 14.65 -23.36
N HIS A 852 -12.06 14.76 -24.04
CA HIS A 852 -12.49 16.04 -24.62
C HIS A 852 -13.02 17.03 -23.57
N TYR A 853 -13.55 16.56 -22.45
CA TYR A 853 -13.82 17.43 -21.33
C TYR A 853 -12.53 18.07 -20.81
N SER A 854 -11.50 17.27 -20.56
CA SER A 854 -10.25 17.77 -19.96
C SER A 854 -9.35 18.49 -20.96
N CYS A 855 -9.41 18.09 -22.23
CA CYS A 855 -8.47 18.51 -23.28
C CYS A 855 -9.13 18.82 -24.64
N GLY A 856 -10.47 18.84 -24.76
CA GLY A 856 -11.17 18.93 -26.04
C GLY A 856 -11.32 20.33 -26.60
N ASN A 857 -11.14 21.36 -25.78
CA ASN A 857 -10.93 22.74 -26.25
C ASN A 857 -9.45 23.04 -26.49
N PHE A 858 -8.57 22.06 -26.24
CA PHE A 858 -7.14 22.18 -26.44
C PHE A 858 -6.80 22.16 -27.94
N GLN A 859 -6.84 23.33 -28.57
CA GLN A 859 -6.47 23.49 -29.96
C GLN A 859 -4.94 23.72 -30.08
N GLY A 860 -4.13 22.65 -29.90
CA GLY A 860 -2.64 22.68 -29.90
C GLY A 860 -1.97 21.29 -29.89
N PRO A 861 -0.80 21.03 -30.53
CA PRO A 861 -0.14 19.73 -30.54
C PRO A 861 0.72 19.60 -29.29
N ARG A 862 0.82 18.37 -28.80
CA ARG A 862 1.54 17.94 -27.59
C ARG A 862 2.83 18.73 -27.35
N GLN A 863 2.92 19.47 -26.24
CA GLN A 863 4.20 20.00 -25.74
C GLN A 863 5.13 18.83 -25.41
N THR A 864 6.37 18.91 -25.89
CA THR A 864 7.47 18.01 -25.56
C THR A 864 8.42 18.68 -24.58
N THR A 865 9.27 17.90 -23.91
CA THR A 865 10.31 18.41 -22.99
C THR A 865 11.21 19.47 -23.65
N ASN A 866 11.39 19.38 -24.96
CA ASN A 866 12.17 20.34 -25.75
C ASN A 866 11.44 21.69 -25.91
N ASP A 867 10.10 21.70 -25.95
CA ASP A 867 9.32 22.93 -26.09
C ASP A 867 9.34 23.73 -24.78
N MET A 868 9.43 23.06 -23.63
CA MET A 868 9.63 23.71 -22.33
C MET A 868 11.02 24.35 -22.19
N ALA A 869 12.07 23.69 -22.71
CA ALA A 869 13.43 24.25 -22.70
C ALA A 869 13.52 25.54 -23.51
N GLN A 870 12.89 25.59 -24.68
CA GLN A 870 12.87 26.79 -25.53
C GLN A 870 12.11 27.97 -24.87
N ALA A 871 11.06 27.70 -24.11
CA ALA A 871 10.32 28.73 -23.38
C ALA A 871 11.16 29.38 -22.25
N VAL A 872 12.03 28.61 -21.59
CA VAL A 872 12.97 29.13 -20.58
C VAL A 872 14.00 30.06 -21.24
N THR A 873 14.56 29.64 -22.37
CA THR A 873 15.54 30.44 -23.12
C THR A 873 14.95 31.77 -23.61
N ALA A 874 13.67 31.79 -24.00
CA ALA A 874 12.98 33.02 -24.40
C ALA A 874 12.80 34.02 -23.26
N LEU A 875 12.44 33.55 -22.07
CA LEU A 875 12.29 34.41 -20.91
C LEU A 875 13.62 35.08 -20.51
N ILE A 876 14.72 34.31 -20.60
CA ILE A 876 16.07 34.85 -20.34
C ILE A 876 16.39 35.94 -21.36
N TYR A 877 16.18 35.67 -22.65
CA TYR A 877 16.39 36.63 -23.72
C TYR A 877 15.67 37.95 -23.45
N GLU A 878 14.37 37.88 -23.13
CA GLU A 878 13.52 39.04 -22.88
C GLU A 878 14.02 39.88 -21.69
N GLN A 879 14.36 39.24 -20.57
CA GLN A 879 14.88 39.94 -19.40
C GLN A 879 16.24 40.58 -19.65
N MET A 880 17.10 39.94 -20.45
CA MET A 880 18.44 40.46 -20.76
C MET A 880 18.39 41.76 -21.57
N ILE A 881 17.37 41.93 -22.41
CA ILE A 881 17.20 43.12 -23.25
C ILE A 881 16.31 44.19 -22.61
N ASP A 882 15.71 43.89 -21.46
CA ASP A 882 14.87 44.83 -20.71
C ASP A 882 15.71 46.06 -20.26
N PRO A 883 15.32 47.29 -20.68
CA PRO A 883 15.98 48.53 -20.26
C PRO A 883 16.04 48.72 -18.75
N ASP A 884 15.00 48.31 -18.02
CA ASP A 884 14.85 48.53 -16.58
C ASP A 884 15.69 47.52 -15.77
N TYR A 885 16.12 46.43 -16.41
CA TYR A 885 17.00 45.42 -15.82
C TYR A 885 18.50 45.67 -16.09
N GLN A 886 18.82 46.55 -17.05
CA GLN A 886 20.22 46.94 -17.35
C GLN A 886 21.02 47.45 -16.13
N PRO A 887 20.44 48.21 -15.18
CA PRO A 887 21.15 48.59 -13.96
C PRO A 887 21.61 47.39 -13.13
N THR A 888 20.77 46.36 -13.00
CA THR A 888 21.07 45.11 -12.29
C THR A 888 22.16 44.31 -12.98
N ILE A 889 22.09 44.23 -14.31
CA ILE A 889 23.14 43.61 -15.13
C ILE A 889 24.47 44.31 -14.89
N LYS A 890 24.51 45.65 -14.94
CA LYS A 890 25.72 46.47 -14.70
C LYS A 890 26.25 46.36 -13.26
N ALA A 891 25.38 46.11 -12.29
CA ALA A 891 25.73 45.98 -10.88
C ALA A 891 26.38 44.62 -10.53
N SER A 892 26.23 43.60 -11.38
CA SER A 892 26.84 42.27 -11.17
C SER A 892 27.89 41.98 -12.23
N THR A 893 29.13 41.73 -11.80
CA THR A 893 30.21 41.35 -12.73
C THR A 893 29.88 40.09 -13.53
N ALA A 894 29.16 39.12 -12.94
CA ALA A 894 28.75 37.89 -13.62
C ALA A 894 27.67 38.16 -14.67
N LEU A 895 26.66 38.98 -14.34
CA LEU A 895 25.60 39.34 -15.28
C LEU A 895 26.10 40.28 -16.38
N THR A 896 26.99 41.22 -16.06
CA THR A 896 27.67 42.06 -17.06
C THR A 896 28.45 41.20 -18.05
N LYS A 897 29.14 40.15 -17.58
CA LYS A 897 29.85 39.20 -18.45
C LYS A 897 28.89 38.37 -19.30
N LEU A 898 27.79 37.87 -18.71
CA LEU A 898 26.75 37.17 -19.44
C LEU A 898 26.13 38.06 -20.53
N GLN A 899 25.79 39.31 -20.21
CA GLN A 899 25.27 40.28 -21.17
C GLN A 899 26.30 40.63 -22.24
N THR A 900 27.58 40.73 -21.86
CA THR A 900 28.67 40.94 -22.82
C THR A 900 28.79 39.76 -23.77
N LEU A 901 28.72 38.52 -23.27
CA LEU A 901 28.76 37.30 -24.07
C LEU A 901 27.54 37.21 -25.00
N TYR A 902 26.35 37.48 -24.48
CA TYR A 902 25.11 37.54 -25.25
C TYR A 902 25.14 38.62 -26.34
N ASN A 903 25.55 39.85 -26.00
CA ASN A 903 25.70 40.93 -26.98
C ASN A 903 26.78 40.61 -28.02
N SER A 904 27.85 39.90 -27.61
CA SER A 904 28.89 39.43 -28.53
C SER A 904 28.36 38.35 -29.46
N CYS A 905 27.60 37.38 -28.94
CA CYS A 905 26.92 36.38 -29.75
C CYS A 905 25.95 37.05 -30.72
N LYS A 906 25.14 38.02 -30.26
CA LYS A 906 24.17 38.74 -31.09
C LYS A 906 24.86 39.59 -32.16
N ALA A 907 25.93 40.30 -31.83
CA ALA A 907 26.73 41.06 -32.81
C ALA A 907 27.40 40.12 -33.83
N GLU A 908 27.86 38.96 -33.37
CA GLU A 908 28.43 37.90 -34.21
C GLU A 908 27.40 37.25 -35.12
N ALA A 909 26.19 36.97 -34.61
CA ALA A 909 25.07 36.47 -35.39
C ALA A 909 24.64 37.48 -36.47
N ALA A 910 24.61 38.78 -36.14
CA ALA A 910 24.23 39.85 -37.05
C ALA A 910 25.26 40.13 -38.16
N GLU A 911 26.56 40.06 -37.88
CA GLU A 911 27.61 40.39 -38.86
C GLU A 911 28.38 39.18 -39.44
N SER A 912 28.17 37.98 -38.87
CA SER A 912 28.93 36.75 -39.10
C SER A 912 30.40 37.01 -39.38
N THR A 913 31.13 37.43 -38.35
CA THR A 913 32.59 37.57 -38.40
C THR A 913 33.33 36.23 -38.22
N ILE A 914 32.66 35.13 -37.90
CA ILE A 914 33.20 33.76 -37.88
C ILE A 914 33.75 33.39 -39.26
N ALA A 915 33.10 33.87 -40.34
CA ALA A 915 33.63 33.73 -41.70
C ALA A 915 34.88 34.59 -41.97
N LYS A 916 35.16 35.58 -41.12
CA LYS A 916 36.26 36.54 -41.22
C LYS A 916 37.38 36.27 -40.20
N THR A 917 37.14 35.42 -39.20
CA THR A 917 38.02 35.18 -38.05
C THR A 917 38.36 33.69 -37.98
N ASP A 918 39.64 33.36 -38.19
CA ASP A 918 40.08 31.96 -38.17
C ASP A 918 40.18 31.43 -36.73
N TYR A 919 39.09 30.82 -36.25
CA TYR A 919 38.99 30.33 -34.87
C TYR A 919 39.64 28.95 -34.67
N LEU A 920 39.81 28.17 -35.74
CA LEU A 920 40.34 26.80 -35.69
C LEU A 920 41.85 26.76 -35.96
N GLN A 921 42.37 27.57 -36.87
CA GLN A 921 43.80 27.57 -37.23
C GLN A 921 44.72 27.89 -36.03
N PRO A 922 44.45 28.88 -35.14
CA PRO A 922 45.28 29.10 -33.95
C PRO A 922 45.29 27.89 -33.01
N LYS A 923 44.18 27.14 -32.92
CA LYS A 923 44.10 25.93 -32.08
C LYS A 923 44.92 24.78 -32.66
N VAL A 924 44.86 24.60 -33.98
CA VAL A 924 45.68 23.60 -34.69
C VAL A 924 47.16 23.98 -34.67
N LEU A 925 47.51 25.27 -34.82
CA LEU A 925 48.90 25.74 -34.69
C LEU A 925 49.43 25.52 -33.28
N LYS A 926 48.62 25.78 -32.24
CA LYS A 926 48.98 25.51 -30.85
C LYS A 926 49.08 24.01 -30.57
N PHE A 927 48.22 23.20 -31.19
CA PHE A 927 48.34 21.74 -31.18
C PHE A 927 49.66 21.29 -31.81
N ARG A 928 50.03 21.81 -33.00
CA ARG A 928 51.33 21.55 -33.65
C ARG A 928 52.51 22.01 -32.78
N GLN A 929 52.40 23.16 -32.12
CA GLN A 929 53.41 23.67 -31.21
C GLN A 929 53.64 22.75 -30.00
N TYR A 930 52.57 22.27 -29.36
CA TYR A 930 52.68 21.32 -28.24
C TYR A 930 53.13 19.92 -28.67
N LEU A 931 52.76 19.52 -29.88
CA LEU A 931 53.27 18.30 -30.51
C LEU A 931 54.77 18.44 -30.86
N ASN A 932 55.23 19.68 -31.09
CA ASN A 932 56.55 20.09 -31.57
C ASN A 932 56.96 19.43 -32.90
N GLN A 933 55.99 19.15 -33.75
CA GLN A 933 56.18 18.56 -35.08
C GLN A 933 54.90 18.77 -35.90
N ASP A 934 55.03 18.58 -37.21
CA ASP A 934 53.90 18.73 -38.11
C ASP A 934 52.98 17.51 -38.09
N ILE A 935 51.71 17.74 -38.45
CA ILE A 935 50.68 16.70 -38.48
C ILE A 935 50.75 15.96 -39.83
N PRO A 936 51.00 14.64 -39.85
CA PRO A 936 51.17 13.90 -41.09
C PRO A 936 50.00 14.02 -42.05
N LEU A 937 48.77 14.02 -41.52
CA LEU A 937 47.54 14.08 -42.33
C LEU A 937 47.44 15.33 -43.22
N ILE A 938 48.09 16.44 -42.84
CA ILE A 938 47.92 17.75 -43.50
C ILE A 938 49.26 18.40 -43.90
N GLY A 939 50.23 17.56 -44.28
CA GLY A 939 51.46 18.02 -44.93
C GLY A 939 52.71 17.96 -44.07
N GLY A 940 52.63 17.38 -42.87
CA GLY A 940 53.79 17.16 -42.03
C GLY A 940 54.71 16.07 -42.56
N ALA A 941 55.85 16.47 -43.13
CA ALA A 941 56.86 15.57 -43.65
C ALA A 941 57.87 15.19 -42.54
N GLY A 942 57.64 14.06 -41.86
CA GLY A 942 58.62 13.56 -40.88
C GLY A 942 58.22 12.27 -40.16
N LYS A 943 59.20 11.57 -39.59
CA LYS A 943 58.97 10.54 -38.57
C LYS A 943 58.40 11.26 -37.35
N VAL A 944 57.11 11.09 -37.11
CA VAL A 944 56.48 11.56 -35.87
C VAL A 944 57.11 10.79 -34.72
N ALA A 945 57.63 11.50 -33.73
CA ALA A 945 58.13 10.90 -32.50
C ALA A 945 57.44 11.62 -31.34
N LEU A 946 56.53 10.93 -30.66
CA LEU A 946 55.92 11.44 -29.43
C LEU A 946 56.89 11.20 -28.28
N THR A 947 57.53 12.27 -27.80
CA THR A 947 58.20 12.23 -26.49
C THR A 947 57.15 12.25 -25.39
N SER A 948 57.48 11.72 -24.20
CA SER A 948 56.54 11.72 -23.07
C SER A 948 56.05 13.13 -22.70
N GLU A 949 56.93 14.14 -22.76
CA GLU A 949 56.59 15.54 -22.53
C GLU A 949 55.59 16.10 -23.56
N ASN A 950 55.84 15.93 -24.86
CA ASN A 950 54.94 16.45 -25.90
C ASN A 950 53.62 15.68 -25.93
N TYR A 951 53.65 14.40 -25.60
CA TYR A 951 52.44 13.60 -25.47
C TYR A 951 51.56 14.11 -24.31
N GLY A 952 52.17 14.39 -23.15
CA GLY A 952 51.49 15.04 -22.03
C GLY A 952 50.93 16.41 -22.41
N ASN A 953 51.72 17.24 -23.11
CA ASN A 953 51.28 18.56 -23.55
C ASN A 953 50.06 18.51 -24.47
N VAL A 954 50.06 17.61 -25.45
CA VAL A 954 48.97 17.51 -26.43
C VAL A 954 47.69 16.96 -25.79
N LEU A 955 47.81 15.90 -24.99
CA LEU A 955 46.64 15.36 -24.29
C LEU A 955 46.08 16.38 -23.28
N GLY A 956 46.94 17.09 -22.55
CA GLY A 956 46.53 18.11 -21.59
C GLY A 956 45.88 19.31 -22.27
N TYR A 957 46.41 19.73 -23.42
CA TYR A 957 45.81 20.78 -24.24
C TYR A 957 44.42 20.39 -24.74
N LEU A 958 44.27 19.16 -25.26
CA LEU A 958 42.98 18.68 -25.74
C LEU A 958 41.95 18.60 -24.60
N SER A 959 42.26 17.92 -23.49
CA SER A 959 41.32 17.76 -22.38
C SER A 959 41.00 19.08 -21.67
N PHE A 960 42.00 19.87 -21.27
CA PHE A 960 41.75 21.01 -20.36
C PHE A 960 41.58 22.36 -21.04
N GLN A 961 42.18 22.58 -22.22
CA GLN A 961 42.01 23.85 -22.93
C GLN A 961 40.92 23.78 -23.99
N LEU A 962 40.66 22.60 -24.56
CA LEU A 962 39.66 22.42 -25.61
C LEU A 962 38.45 21.58 -25.19
N GLY A 963 38.50 20.87 -24.05
CA GLY A 963 37.39 20.02 -23.60
C GLY A 963 37.20 18.75 -24.43
N ILE A 964 38.26 18.25 -25.09
CA ILE A 964 38.22 17.11 -26.00
C ILE A 964 38.94 15.93 -25.38
N ASP A 965 38.17 15.03 -24.75
CA ASP A 965 38.72 13.82 -24.15
C ASP A 965 38.90 12.70 -25.17
N THR A 966 40.02 11.99 -25.04
CA THR A 966 40.50 11.02 -26.03
C THR A 966 40.95 9.72 -25.37
N LEU A 967 42.24 9.57 -25.08
CA LEU A 967 42.80 8.32 -24.53
C LEU A 967 42.59 8.16 -23.04
N VAL A 968 42.30 9.25 -22.35
CA VAL A 968 41.93 9.33 -20.94
C VAL A 968 40.94 10.47 -20.77
N SER A 969 40.05 10.34 -19.80
CA SER A 969 39.03 11.35 -19.50
C SER A 969 39.15 11.75 -18.03
N PRO A 970 39.68 12.95 -17.74
CA PRO A 970 39.80 13.43 -16.38
C PRO A 970 38.46 13.93 -15.87
N GLY A 971 38.15 13.65 -14.61
CA GLY A 971 36.91 14.12 -13.98
C GLY A 971 37.09 14.36 -12.49
N VAL A 972 36.19 15.13 -11.91
CA VAL A 972 36.02 15.23 -10.46
C VAL A 972 34.62 14.76 -10.15
N ASP A 973 34.53 13.77 -9.27
CA ASP A 973 33.26 13.22 -8.81
C ASP A 973 33.33 13.01 -7.30
N THR A 974 32.20 12.66 -6.70
CA THR A 974 32.11 12.35 -5.29
C THR A 974 33.00 11.17 -4.92
N ASN A 975 33.70 11.29 -3.79
CA ASN A 975 34.39 10.19 -3.13
C ASN A 975 33.33 9.30 -2.47
N TRP A 976 32.72 8.42 -3.25
CA TRP A 976 31.61 7.58 -2.78
C TRP A 976 32.03 6.49 -1.79
N VAL A 977 33.34 6.24 -1.62
CA VAL A 977 33.86 5.33 -0.58
C VAL A 977 33.92 6.02 0.78
N ASP A 978 34.18 7.33 0.81
CA ASP A 978 34.11 8.13 2.03
C ASP A 978 33.48 9.52 1.74
N PRO A 979 32.16 9.56 1.51
CA PRO A 979 31.48 10.80 1.14
C PRO A 979 31.36 11.78 2.32
N GLN A 980 31.70 11.35 3.54
CA GLN A 980 31.59 12.14 4.76
C GLN A 980 32.93 12.37 5.49
N ALA A 981 34.07 12.11 4.84
CA ALA A 981 35.40 12.24 5.43
C ALA A 981 35.57 13.58 6.17
N ALA A 982 35.61 13.53 7.50
CA ALA A 982 35.45 14.71 8.37
C ALA A 982 36.75 15.51 8.62
N GLN A 983 37.89 15.10 8.06
CA GLN A 983 39.15 15.83 8.20
C GLN A 983 39.48 16.62 6.92
N PRO A 984 39.53 17.96 6.98
CA PRO A 984 39.95 18.80 5.86
C PRO A 984 41.32 18.39 5.34
N GLY A 985 41.40 18.03 4.06
CA GLY A 985 42.62 17.52 3.42
C GLY A 985 42.50 16.10 2.91
N THR A 986 41.49 15.33 3.30
CA THR A 986 41.13 14.06 2.62
C THR A 986 39.86 14.29 1.81
N THR A 987 40.01 15.10 0.74
CA THR A 987 39.08 15.21 -0.40
C THR A 987 37.70 15.87 -0.22
N ASN A 988 37.24 16.27 0.98
CA ASN A 988 35.93 16.95 1.16
C ASN A 988 34.76 16.25 0.43
N GLY A 989 34.80 14.92 0.39
CA GLY A 989 33.82 14.12 -0.33
C GLY A 989 33.93 14.16 -1.86
N TYR A 990 35.00 14.70 -2.45
CA TYR A 990 35.24 14.75 -3.91
C TYR A 990 36.64 14.27 -4.31
N GLN A 991 36.68 13.31 -5.22
CA GLN A 991 37.88 12.66 -5.69
C GLN A 991 38.12 12.99 -7.16
N LEU A 992 39.39 13.11 -7.55
CA LEU A 992 39.76 13.22 -8.95
C LEU A 992 39.89 11.82 -9.53
N PHE A 993 39.27 11.63 -10.69
CA PHE A 993 39.22 10.39 -11.44
C PHE A 993 39.88 10.55 -12.80
N VAL A 994 40.48 9.45 -13.26
CA VAL A 994 40.83 9.25 -14.66
C VAL A 994 40.04 8.05 -15.14
N ASP A 995 39.07 8.32 -16.01
CA ASP A 995 38.23 7.29 -16.62
C ASP A 995 38.88 6.73 -17.90
N GLN A 996 38.27 5.68 -18.41
CA GLN A 996 38.65 4.99 -19.65
C GLN A 996 38.70 5.95 -20.87
N PRO A 997 39.32 5.52 -21.98
CA PRO A 997 39.32 6.29 -23.22
C PRO A 997 37.89 6.61 -23.72
N THR A 998 37.72 7.82 -24.24
CA THR A 998 36.49 8.26 -24.93
C THR A 998 36.71 8.29 -26.43
N THR A 999 35.94 7.49 -27.15
CA THR A 999 35.88 7.48 -28.62
C THR A 999 34.77 8.39 -29.15
N TYR A 1000 34.83 8.77 -30.43
CA TYR A 1000 33.87 9.71 -31.01
C TYR A 1000 32.42 9.16 -31.01
N ASN A 1001 32.25 7.85 -31.18
CA ASN A 1001 30.97 7.16 -31.00
C ASN A 1001 31.00 6.25 -29.77
N ALA A 1002 29.83 5.75 -29.35
CA ALA A 1002 29.73 4.78 -28.26
C ALA A 1002 30.34 3.42 -28.65
N ARG A 1003 30.82 2.64 -27.67
CA ARG A 1003 31.51 1.34 -27.89
C ARG A 1003 30.75 0.39 -28.85
N ALA A 1004 29.43 0.28 -28.71
CA ALA A 1004 28.59 -0.59 -29.55
C ALA A 1004 28.68 -0.27 -31.06
N PHE A 1005 29.03 0.96 -31.42
CA PHE A 1005 29.26 1.37 -32.80
C PHE A 1005 30.45 0.63 -33.43
N TYR A 1006 31.47 0.32 -32.63
CA TYR A 1006 32.73 -0.27 -33.08
C TYR A 1006 32.75 -1.79 -33.02
N GLU A 1007 31.69 -2.43 -32.54
CA GLU A 1007 31.55 -3.89 -32.56
C GLU A 1007 31.54 -4.40 -34.00
N ASN A 1008 32.14 -5.56 -34.25
CA ASN A 1008 32.53 -6.00 -35.60
C ASN A 1008 31.41 -5.89 -36.64
N GLU A 1009 30.19 -6.35 -36.35
CA GLU A 1009 29.08 -6.31 -37.31
C GLU A 1009 28.61 -4.88 -37.64
N ASN A 1010 28.62 -3.99 -36.64
CA ASN A 1010 28.22 -2.60 -36.82
C ASN A 1010 29.31 -1.81 -37.53
N TRP A 1011 30.56 -2.03 -37.13
CA TRP A 1011 31.71 -1.34 -37.71
C TRP A 1011 31.78 -1.50 -39.22
N GLU A 1012 31.64 -2.73 -39.72
CA GLU A 1012 31.71 -3.00 -41.17
C GLU A 1012 30.64 -2.21 -41.96
N LYS A 1013 29.46 -1.99 -41.37
CA LYS A 1013 28.36 -1.24 -42.00
C LYS A 1013 28.54 0.27 -41.89
N GLN A 1014 29.05 0.75 -40.76
CA GLN A 1014 29.08 2.18 -40.45
C GLN A 1014 30.38 2.86 -40.88
N LYS A 1015 31.49 2.12 -40.96
CA LYS A 1015 32.81 2.64 -41.32
C LYS A 1015 32.79 3.46 -42.62
N PRO A 1016 32.12 3.05 -43.73
CA PRO A 1016 32.14 3.84 -44.97
C PRO A 1016 31.55 5.25 -44.80
N GLY A 1017 30.45 5.38 -44.07
CA GLY A 1017 29.81 6.67 -43.81
C GLY A 1017 30.61 7.55 -42.85
N TYR A 1018 31.20 6.92 -41.82
CA TYR A 1018 32.03 7.65 -40.86
C TYR A 1018 33.32 8.18 -41.51
N LYS A 1019 34.01 7.33 -42.28
CA LYS A 1019 35.19 7.70 -43.08
C LYS A 1019 34.91 8.90 -43.99
N MET A 1020 33.77 8.87 -44.71
CA MET A 1020 33.40 9.95 -45.64
C MET A 1020 33.18 11.28 -44.91
N THR A 1021 32.65 11.26 -43.70
CA THR A 1021 32.42 12.48 -42.91
C THR A 1021 33.74 13.09 -42.47
N VAL A 1022 34.64 12.28 -41.90
CA VAL A 1022 35.99 12.72 -41.49
C VAL A 1022 36.74 13.31 -42.68
N LYS A 1023 36.67 12.66 -43.84
CA LYS A 1023 37.30 13.13 -45.08
C LYS A 1023 36.86 14.54 -45.47
N ARG A 1024 35.55 14.83 -45.42
CA ARG A 1024 35.02 16.15 -45.78
C ARG A 1024 35.51 17.25 -44.85
N VAL A 1025 35.58 16.97 -43.55
CA VAL A 1025 36.07 17.93 -42.56
C VAL A 1025 37.57 18.22 -42.76
N VAL A 1026 38.37 17.19 -42.98
CA VAL A 1026 39.81 17.30 -43.27
C VAL A 1026 40.07 18.12 -44.54
N GLU A 1027 39.33 17.86 -45.62
CA GLU A 1027 39.45 18.60 -46.88
C GLU A 1027 39.01 20.06 -46.77
N ALA A 1028 37.95 20.33 -45.98
CA ALA A 1028 37.48 21.69 -45.73
C ALA A 1028 38.52 22.51 -44.98
N TYR A 1029 39.11 21.95 -43.91
CA TYR A 1029 40.16 22.61 -43.16
C TYR A 1029 41.43 22.87 -44.01
N ALA A 1030 41.87 21.90 -44.80
CA ALA A 1030 43.07 22.03 -45.63
C ALA A 1030 42.94 23.08 -46.75
N LYS A 1031 41.72 23.38 -47.22
CA LYS A 1031 41.49 24.48 -48.17
C LYS A 1031 41.61 25.86 -47.54
N GLN A 1032 41.41 25.97 -46.23
CA GLN A 1032 41.41 27.21 -45.48
C GLN A 1032 42.80 27.56 -44.92
N ASP A 1033 43.52 26.57 -44.37
CA ASP A 1033 44.87 26.77 -43.83
C ASP A 1033 45.93 26.71 -44.94
N LYS A 1034 46.46 27.87 -45.34
CA LYS A 1034 47.51 27.96 -46.38
C LYS A 1034 48.84 27.32 -45.99
N THR A 1035 49.00 26.91 -44.73
CA THR A 1035 50.15 26.13 -44.25
C THR A 1035 49.91 24.62 -44.32
N ALA A 1036 48.69 24.17 -44.63
CA ALA A 1036 48.31 22.77 -44.76
C ALA A 1036 48.31 22.31 -46.22
N SER A 1037 48.78 21.09 -46.47
CA SER A 1037 48.67 20.44 -47.79
C SER A 1037 48.38 18.95 -47.60
N LEU A 1038 47.24 18.46 -48.10
CA LEU A 1038 46.90 17.04 -47.99
C LEU A 1038 47.95 16.17 -48.70
N THR A 1039 48.37 15.09 -48.04
CA THR A 1039 49.34 14.14 -48.59
C THR A 1039 48.69 13.22 -49.62
N ALA A 1040 49.49 12.59 -50.49
CA ALA A 1040 48.97 11.68 -51.51
C ALA A 1040 48.19 10.48 -50.93
N ASP A 1041 48.42 10.12 -49.66
CA ASP A 1041 47.80 8.98 -48.97
C ASP A 1041 46.94 9.39 -47.74
N TYR A 1042 46.40 10.62 -47.72
CA TYR A 1042 45.60 11.08 -46.58
C TYR A 1042 44.35 10.20 -46.32
N ASP A 1043 43.80 9.55 -47.35
CA ASP A 1043 42.64 8.65 -47.23
C ASP A 1043 42.99 7.34 -46.49
N GLY A 1044 44.18 6.77 -46.75
CA GLY A 1044 44.69 5.61 -46.03
C GLY A 1044 45.05 5.95 -44.57
N MET A 1045 45.57 7.16 -44.33
CA MET A 1045 45.84 7.67 -42.99
C MET A 1045 44.57 7.83 -42.13
N ILE A 1046 43.45 8.25 -42.74
CA ILE A 1046 42.14 8.30 -42.06
C ILE A 1046 41.69 6.88 -41.68
N ASP A 1047 41.82 5.91 -42.57
CA ASP A 1047 41.45 4.52 -42.26
C ASP A 1047 42.26 3.94 -41.11
N ALA A 1048 43.58 4.18 -41.10
CA ALA A 1048 44.46 3.72 -40.03
C ALA A 1048 44.07 4.32 -38.66
N ALA A 1049 43.70 5.61 -38.62
CA ALA A 1049 43.24 6.28 -37.41
C ALA A 1049 41.89 5.74 -36.91
N LEU A 1050 40.97 5.43 -37.83
CA LEU A 1050 39.67 4.84 -37.50
C LEU A 1050 39.77 3.41 -36.95
N GLU A 1051 40.67 2.59 -37.51
CA GLU A 1051 40.93 1.24 -36.96
C GLU A 1051 41.64 1.30 -35.59
N LEU A 1052 42.50 2.30 -35.37
CA LEU A 1052 43.05 2.56 -34.05
C LEU A 1052 41.95 2.92 -33.06
N GLU A 1053 41.00 3.79 -33.42
CA GLU A 1053 39.87 4.15 -32.56
C GLU A 1053 38.99 2.94 -32.22
N LYS A 1054 38.68 2.07 -33.20
CA LYS A 1054 37.98 0.80 -32.93
C LYS A 1054 38.72 -0.06 -31.92
N THR A 1055 40.03 -0.19 -32.07
CA THR A 1055 40.86 -0.98 -31.16
C THR A 1055 40.81 -0.41 -29.74
N ILE A 1056 40.87 0.91 -29.61
CA ILE A 1056 40.71 1.61 -28.32
C ILE A 1056 39.34 1.28 -27.71
N ALA A 1057 38.25 1.47 -28.46
CA ALA A 1057 36.89 1.26 -27.98
C ALA A 1057 36.61 -0.19 -27.54
N ILE A 1058 37.10 -1.19 -28.28
CA ILE A 1058 36.76 -2.59 -28.06
C ILE A 1058 37.72 -3.27 -27.08
N THR A 1059 39.01 -3.02 -27.19
CA THR A 1059 40.03 -3.74 -26.41
C THR A 1059 40.35 -3.05 -25.09
N TYR A 1060 40.36 -1.71 -25.05
CA TYR A 1060 40.91 -0.95 -23.92
C TYR A 1060 39.87 -0.17 -23.11
N SER A 1061 38.59 -0.25 -23.46
CA SER A 1061 37.47 0.25 -22.64
C SER A 1061 36.73 -0.91 -21.92
N GLY A 1062 36.03 -0.59 -20.84
CA GLY A 1062 35.08 -1.47 -20.14
C GLY A 1062 33.75 -1.62 -20.88
N THR A 1063 33.11 -2.78 -20.73
CA THR A 1063 31.70 -2.96 -21.15
C THR A 1063 30.76 -2.33 -20.13
N ASP A 1064 29.51 -2.05 -20.52
CA ASP A 1064 28.51 -1.48 -19.60
C ASP A 1064 28.26 -2.39 -18.39
N GLN A 1065 28.36 -3.71 -18.54
CA GLN A 1065 28.22 -4.66 -17.45
C GLN A 1065 29.44 -4.65 -16.51
N GLU A 1066 30.65 -4.58 -17.06
CA GLU A 1066 31.89 -4.43 -16.27
C GLU A 1066 31.95 -3.10 -15.49
N ARG A 1067 31.27 -2.07 -16.00
CA ARG A 1067 31.20 -0.73 -15.38
C ARG A 1067 30.14 -0.61 -14.28
N ARG A 1068 29.14 -1.50 -14.24
CA ARG A 1068 28.14 -1.56 -13.15
C ARG A 1068 28.70 -2.17 -11.86
N ALA A 1069 29.89 -2.77 -11.91
CA ALA A 1069 30.63 -3.23 -10.75
C ALA A 1069 31.55 -2.11 -10.22
N TYR A 1070 30.96 -1.11 -9.55
CA TYR A 1070 31.64 0.13 -9.14
C TYR A 1070 32.91 -0.09 -8.28
N GLN A 1071 32.94 -1.12 -7.43
CA GLN A 1071 34.11 -1.46 -6.62
C GLN A 1071 35.36 -1.72 -7.47
N ARG A 1072 35.22 -2.28 -8.68
CA ARG A 1072 36.34 -2.51 -9.60
C ARG A 1072 36.95 -1.20 -10.10
N GLN A 1073 36.16 -0.12 -10.14
CA GLN A 1073 36.58 1.18 -10.65
C GLN A 1073 37.30 2.02 -9.59
N TRP A 1074 37.21 1.64 -8.32
CA TRP A 1074 37.88 2.38 -7.25
C TRP A 1074 39.33 1.94 -7.07
N ASN A 1075 40.24 2.46 -7.90
CA ASN A 1075 41.68 2.19 -7.77
C ASN A 1075 42.47 3.49 -7.53
N PRO A 1076 42.54 3.97 -6.27
CA PRO A 1076 43.33 5.14 -5.91
C PRO A 1076 44.83 4.85 -6.10
N MET A 1077 45.52 5.72 -6.83
CA MET A 1077 46.95 5.61 -7.10
C MET A 1077 47.59 6.99 -7.22
N LEU A 1078 48.88 7.10 -6.91
CA LEU A 1078 49.64 8.34 -7.08
C LEU A 1078 50.00 8.55 -8.55
N LEU A 1079 50.29 9.80 -8.92
CA LEU A 1079 50.57 10.17 -10.31
C LEU A 1079 51.81 9.46 -10.88
N ASP A 1080 52.78 9.11 -10.05
CA ASP A 1080 53.99 8.38 -10.43
C ASP A 1080 53.73 6.91 -10.77
N ALA A 1081 52.56 6.37 -10.40
CA ALA A 1081 52.11 5.04 -10.78
C ALA A 1081 51.48 4.99 -12.19
N PHE A 1082 51.27 6.14 -12.84
CA PHE A 1082 50.71 6.19 -14.19
C PHE A 1082 51.75 5.79 -15.24
N PRO A 1083 51.33 5.34 -16.44
CA PRO A 1083 52.26 4.88 -17.48
C PRO A 1083 53.27 5.96 -17.87
N ALA A 1084 54.57 5.65 -17.78
CA ALA A 1084 55.66 6.59 -18.05
C ALA A 1084 55.74 7.08 -19.51
N THR A 1085 54.94 6.50 -20.42
CA THR A 1085 54.79 6.92 -21.82
C THR A 1085 54.33 8.38 -21.95
N VAL A 1086 53.59 8.90 -20.96
CA VAL A 1086 53.08 10.27 -20.94
C VAL A 1086 53.70 10.98 -19.73
N ASP A 1087 54.18 12.20 -19.93
CA ASP A 1087 54.52 13.06 -18.81
C ASP A 1087 53.22 13.61 -18.22
N TRP A 1088 52.75 12.93 -17.18
CA TRP A 1088 51.51 13.29 -16.52
C TRP A 1088 51.60 14.61 -15.75
N THR A 1089 52.80 15.02 -15.32
CA THR A 1089 52.98 16.35 -14.72
C THR A 1089 52.71 17.43 -15.77
N LYS A 1090 53.16 17.21 -17.01
CA LYS A 1090 52.86 18.09 -18.14
C LYS A 1090 51.39 18.05 -18.52
N TYR A 1091 50.77 16.87 -18.59
CA TYR A 1091 49.33 16.72 -18.84
C TYR A 1091 48.49 17.57 -17.87
N TRP A 1092 48.72 17.41 -16.56
CA TRP A 1092 47.99 18.13 -15.54
C TRP A 1092 48.42 19.59 -15.36
N SER A 1093 49.52 20.02 -15.99
CA SER A 1093 49.90 21.44 -15.99
C SER A 1093 48.93 22.31 -16.79
N PHE A 1094 48.09 21.70 -17.63
CA PHE A 1094 47.02 22.38 -18.37
C PHE A 1094 45.72 22.50 -17.57
N ALA A 1095 45.57 21.70 -16.52
CA ALA A 1095 44.44 21.81 -15.61
C ALA A 1095 44.52 23.12 -14.82
N PRO A 1096 43.40 23.59 -14.24
CA PRO A 1096 43.42 24.71 -13.31
C PRO A 1096 44.43 24.48 -12.19
N LYS A 1097 45.08 25.56 -11.73
CA LYS A 1097 46.16 25.50 -10.74
C LYS A 1097 45.75 24.71 -9.49
N GLU A 1098 44.51 24.84 -9.07
CA GLU A 1098 43.91 24.14 -7.94
C GLU A 1098 43.97 22.62 -8.12
N ALA A 1099 43.63 22.11 -9.31
CA ALA A 1099 43.72 20.70 -9.64
C ALA A 1099 45.18 20.24 -9.72
N THR A 1100 46.07 21.06 -10.31
CA THR A 1100 47.51 20.77 -10.39
C THR A 1100 48.19 20.75 -9.01
N ASP A 1101 47.78 21.60 -8.08
CA ASP A 1101 48.30 21.61 -6.71
C ASP A 1101 47.73 20.43 -5.89
N TRP A 1102 46.49 20.04 -6.16
CA TRP A 1102 45.82 18.91 -5.50
C TRP A 1102 46.52 17.57 -5.80
N ILE A 1103 46.79 17.26 -7.08
CA ILE A 1103 47.39 15.98 -7.49
C ILE A 1103 48.80 15.74 -6.96
N LYS A 1104 49.53 16.78 -6.53
CA LYS A 1104 50.90 16.65 -6.01
C LYS A 1104 50.99 15.92 -4.67
N THR A 1105 49.88 15.83 -3.94
CA THR A 1105 49.85 15.29 -2.56
C THR A 1105 48.71 14.30 -2.30
N LYS A 1106 47.89 14.00 -3.32
CA LYS A 1106 46.69 13.18 -3.21
C LYS A 1106 46.65 12.10 -4.28
N THR A 1107 46.04 10.97 -3.94
CA THR A 1107 45.80 9.87 -4.89
C THR A 1107 44.74 10.28 -5.90
N ILE A 1108 44.85 9.77 -7.12
CA ILE A 1108 43.88 9.87 -8.21
C ILE A 1108 43.26 8.50 -8.39
N VAL A 1109 41.95 8.42 -8.60
CA VAL A 1109 41.29 7.13 -8.83
C VAL A 1109 41.32 6.81 -10.33
N MET A 1110 41.92 5.68 -10.67
CA MET A 1110 41.91 5.16 -12.04
C MET A 1110 40.80 4.12 -12.18
N ASN A 1111 39.79 4.42 -12.99
CA ASN A 1111 38.63 3.54 -13.13
C ASN A 1111 38.98 2.19 -13.77
N GLU A 1112 39.96 2.17 -14.67
CA GLU A 1112 40.38 0.96 -15.37
C GLU A 1112 41.87 0.70 -15.15
N LYS A 1113 42.26 0.37 -13.91
CA LYS A 1113 43.67 0.20 -13.51
C LYS A 1113 44.46 -0.78 -14.37
N ASP A 1114 43.81 -1.75 -14.99
CA ASP A 1114 44.47 -2.77 -15.81
C ASP A 1114 44.45 -2.40 -17.30
N LYS A 1115 43.37 -1.76 -17.78
CA LYS A 1115 43.20 -1.47 -19.22
C LYS A 1115 43.90 -0.18 -19.64
N THR A 1116 43.90 0.85 -18.81
CA THR A 1116 44.54 2.12 -19.15
C THR A 1116 46.06 1.96 -19.30
N PRO A 1117 46.81 1.31 -18.38
CA PRO A 1117 48.22 1.03 -18.61
C PRO A 1117 48.49 0.09 -19.78
N ALA A 1118 47.60 -0.89 -20.03
CA ALA A 1118 47.71 -1.78 -21.17
C ALA A 1118 47.57 -1.02 -22.51
N LEU A 1119 46.69 -0.02 -22.59
CA LEU A 1119 46.56 0.84 -23.77
C LEU A 1119 47.87 1.58 -24.06
N PHE A 1120 48.45 2.23 -23.07
CA PHE A 1120 49.71 2.95 -23.28
C PHE A 1120 50.87 2.02 -23.61
N THR A 1121 50.89 0.81 -23.05
CA THR A 1121 51.85 -0.24 -23.42
C THR A 1121 51.68 -0.67 -24.87
N PHE A 1122 50.43 -0.85 -25.32
CA PHE A 1122 50.09 -1.20 -26.69
C PHE A 1122 50.52 -0.11 -27.68
N LEU A 1123 50.26 1.17 -27.37
CA LEU A 1123 50.63 2.28 -28.23
C LEU A 1123 52.15 2.36 -28.41
N VAL A 1124 52.93 2.17 -27.33
CA VAL A 1124 54.40 2.10 -27.42
C VAL A 1124 54.85 0.86 -28.23
N GLY A 1125 54.21 -0.29 -28.01
CA GLY A 1125 54.51 -1.52 -28.74
C GLY A 1125 54.23 -1.43 -30.24
N LYS A 1126 53.21 -0.66 -30.64
CA LYS A 1126 52.83 -0.45 -32.06
C LYS A 1126 53.87 0.36 -32.84
N LYS A 1127 54.64 1.24 -32.16
CA LYS A 1127 55.68 2.10 -32.76
C LYS A 1127 55.16 2.91 -33.98
N ASP A 1128 53.91 3.37 -33.90
CA ASP A 1128 53.22 4.10 -34.98
C ASP A 1128 52.61 5.39 -34.43
N ASP A 1129 53.48 6.33 -34.10
CA ASP A 1129 53.09 7.64 -33.56
C ASP A 1129 52.34 8.47 -34.61
N ALA A 1130 52.56 8.22 -35.90
CA ALA A 1130 51.89 8.94 -36.98
C ALA A 1130 50.38 8.69 -36.99
N THR A 1131 49.95 7.42 -36.88
CA THR A 1131 48.52 7.07 -36.81
C THR A 1131 47.87 7.65 -35.56
N LEU A 1132 48.56 7.63 -34.42
CA LEU A 1132 48.06 8.20 -33.18
C LEU A 1132 47.90 9.73 -33.26
N VAL A 1133 48.90 10.43 -33.81
CA VAL A 1133 48.81 11.89 -34.02
C VAL A 1133 47.66 12.23 -34.96
N ASN A 1134 47.47 11.46 -36.04
CA ASN A 1134 46.37 11.66 -36.95
C ASN A 1134 45.01 11.42 -36.26
N TYR A 1135 44.92 10.41 -35.40
CA TYR A 1135 43.72 10.17 -34.58
C TYR A 1135 43.41 11.36 -33.66
N LEU A 1136 44.39 11.85 -32.90
CA LEU A 1136 44.20 13.00 -32.01
C LEU A 1136 43.83 14.28 -32.78
N PHE A 1137 44.43 14.48 -33.95
CA PHE A 1137 44.08 15.58 -34.83
C PHE A 1137 42.66 15.46 -35.40
N ILE A 1138 42.24 14.26 -35.83
CA ILE A 1138 40.88 13.99 -36.29
C ILE A 1138 39.88 14.32 -35.18
N ARG A 1139 40.17 13.93 -33.93
CA ARG A 1139 39.31 14.29 -32.79
C ARG A 1139 39.21 15.81 -32.61
N LEU A 1140 40.33 16.54 -32.69
CA LEU A 1140 40.32 18.00 -32.61
C LEU A 1140 39.41 18.65 -33.68
N ILE A 1141 39.56 18.26 -34.94
CA ILE A 1141 38.82 18.92 -36.04
C ILE A 1141 37.36 18.47 -36.12
N MET A 1142 37.04 17.23 -35.72
CA MET A 1142 35.67 16.73 -35.73
C MET A 1142 34.80 17.44 -34.69
N GLU A 1143 35.32 17.65 -33.47
CA GLU A 1143 34.63 18.40 -32.41
C GLU A 1143 34.47 19.89 -32.75
N ASN A 1144 35.33 20.44 -33.61
CA ASN A 1144 35.30 21.85 -34.04
C ASN A 1144 34.77 22.05 -35.47
N SER A 1145 34.15 21.03 -36.06
CA SER A 1145 33.78 21.04 -37.48
C SER A 1145 32.75 22.13 -37.85
N GLY A 1146 31.95 22.60 -36.89
CA GLY A 1146 31.00 23.71 -37.06
C GLY A 1146 31.63 25.09 -37.23
N LEU A 1147 32.93 25.23 -36.95
CA LEU A 1147 33.65 26.51 -36.96
C LEU A 1147 34.56 26.67 -38.20
N ILE A 1148 34.42 25.77 -39.18
CA ILE A 1148 35.16 25.80 -40.45
C ILE A 1148 34.35 26.62 -41.48
N PRO A 1149 34.79 27.82 -41.90
CA PRO A 1149 34.11 28.64 -42.89
C PRO A 1149 34.10 27.95 -44.26
N CYS A 1150 32.90 27.71 -44.78
CA CYS A 1150 32.72 27.12 -46.10
C CYS A 1150 31.95 28.09 -47.00
N ALA A 1151 32.59 28.52 -48.09
CA ALA A 1151 32.01 29.39 -49.10
C ALA A 1151 30.75 28.77 -49.74
N ASN A 1152 29.74 29.61 -50.00
CA ASN A 1152 28.51 29.37 -50.78
C ASN A 1152 27.23 28.97 -50.00
N GLY A 1153 27.17 29.09 -48.67
CA GLY A 1153 25.92 28.92 -47.91
C GLY A 1153 25.37 27.48 -47.83
N GLU A 1154 25.93 26.55 -48.60
CA GLU A 1154 25.56 25.13 -48.59
C GLU A 1154 26.01 24.41 -47.30
N CYS A 1155 27.13 24.82 -46.72
CA CYS A 1155 27.55 24.28 -45.42
C CYS A 1155 26.77 24.90 -44.27
N ALA A 1156 26.35 26.16 -44.34
CA ALA A 1156 25.43 26.71 -43.34
C ALA A 1156 24.09 25.97 -43.37
N SER A 1157 23.56 25.61 -44.55
CA SER A 1157 22.31 24.85 -44.66
C SER A 1157 22.48 23.38 -44.27
N MET A 1158 23.61 22.74 -44.60
CA MET A 1158 23.90 21.36 -44.24
C MET A 1158 24.19 21.23 -42.74
N MET A 1159 24.94 22.17 -42.14
CA MET A 1159 25.21 22.21 -40.71
C MET A 1159 24.00 22.70 -39.91
N LYS A 1160 23.16 23.64 -40.42
CA LYS A 1160 21.82 23.92 -39.85
C LYS A 1160 20.90 22.71 -39.95
N ALA A 1161 20.99 21.91 -41.02
CA ALA A 1161 20.20 20.69 -41.16
C ALA A 1161 20.71 19.56 -40.26
N VAL A 1162 22.01 19.48 -39.98
CA VAL A 1162 22.61 18.51 -39.05
C VAL A 1162 22.36 18.93 -37.59
N ALA A 1163 22.44 20.22 -37.26
CA ALA A 1163 22.00 20.77 -35.98
C ALA A 1163 20.48 20.55 -35.77
N ARG A 1164 19.64 20.84 -36.77
CA ARG A 1164 18.19 20.56 -36.75
C ARG A 1164 17.86 19.07 -36.71
N LYS A 1165 18.65 18.20 -37.36
CA LYS A 1165 18.45 16.74 -37.31
C LYS A 1165 18.89 16.12 -35.99
N ARG A 1166 19.95 16.61 -35.34
CA ARG A 1166 20.28 16.24 -33.95
C ARG A 1166 19.14 16.63 -33.00
N ALA A 1167 18.43 17.73 -33.28
CA ALA A 1167 17.24 18.13 -32.53
C ALA A 1167 15.95 17.33 -32.88
N HIS A 1168 15.88 16.58 -34.00
CA HIS A 1168 14.61 15.99 -34.50
C HIS A 1168 14.59 14.47 -34.73
N SER A 1169 15.66 13.71 -34.47
CA SER A 1169 15.66 12.23 -34.64
C SER A 1169 15.15 11.41 -33.44
N LYS A 1170 14.41 11.99 -32.49
CA LYS A 1170 13.64 11.27 -31.45
C LYS A 1170 12.10 11.25 -31.69
N LYS A 1171 11.62 11.58 -32.89
CA LYS A 1171 10.19 11.45 -33.29
C LYS A 1171 10.04 10.43 -34.44
N SER A 1172 9.55 9.23 -34.12
CA SER A 1172 9.28 8.16 -35.07
C SER A 1172 7.99 8.40 -35.88
N ARG A 1173 8.18 8.57 -37.20
CA ARG A 1173 7.40 8.04 -38.35
C ARG A 1173 5.92 7.67 -38.13
N ILE A 1174 5.01 8.59 -38.47
CA ILE A 1174 3.83 8.29 -39.31
C ILE A 1174 3.64 9.49 -40.28
N PRO A 1175 3.66 9.30 -41.61
CA PRO A 1175 3.47 10.40 -42.55
C PRO A 1175 1.98 10.73 -42.72
N GLY A 1176 1.61 11.99 -42.46
CA GLY A 1176 0.32 12.55 -42.89
C GLY A 1176 -0.53 13.20 -41.80
N ARG A 1177 -0.06 14.30 -41.18
CA ARG A 1177 -0.87 15.42 -40.63
C ARG A 1177 0.08 16.58 -40.25
N ARG A 1178 -0.30 17.82 -40.57
CA ARG A 1178 0.49 19.06 -40.42
C ARG A 1178 -0.02 19.93 -39.25
N HIS A 1179 0.94 20.64 -38.61
CA HIS A 1179 0.89 21.84 -37.73
C HIS A 1179 0.30 21.70 -36.32
N LEU A 1180 0.93 22.28 -35.27
CA LEU A 1180 0.58 23.58 -34.62
C LEU A 1180 1.68 24.17 -33.67
N LEU A 1181 1.51 25.46 -33.27
CA LEU A 1181 2.28 26.33 -32.35
C LEU A 1181 1.32 26.90 -31.27
N PHE A 1182 1.78 27.34 -30.09
CA PHE A 1182 0.96 28.01 -29.05
C PHE A 1182 0.92 29.56 -29.20
N PRO A 1183 -0.10 30.26 -28.63
CA PRO A 1183 -0.54 31.59 -29.09
C PRO A 1183 0.23 32.83 -28.61
N SER A 1184 1.08 32.79 -27.58
CA SER A 1184 1.85 33.98 -27.14
C SER A 1184 3.20 34.15 -27.86
N PHE A 1185 3.64 33.14 -28.63
CA PHE A 1185 4.89 33.18 -29.40
C PHE A 1185 4.68 33.64 -30.84
N ALA A 1186 3.49 34.15 -31.17
CA ALA A 1186 3.12 34.57 -32.52
C ALA A 1186 3.59 35.99 -32.91
N SER A 1187 4.42 36.66 -32.09
CA SER A 1187 4.80 38.07 -32.32
C SER A 1187 6.29 38.41 -32.24
N LEU A 1188 7.21 37.44 -32.17
CA LEU A 1188 8.65 37.74 -32.21
C LEU A 1188 9.14 37.85 -33.67
N ASN A 1189 9.86 38.92 -34.00
CA ASN A 1189 10.36 39.22 -35.36
C ASN A 1189 11.70 38.49 -35.64
N ASP A 1190 12.20 38.52 -36.89
CA ASP A 1190 13.44 37.81 -37.26
C ASP A 1190 14.69 38.23 -36.43
N ASP A 1191 14.79 39.49 -35.98
CA ASP A 1191 15.85 39.94 -35.06
C ASP A 1191 15.81 39.24 -33.68
N ASP A 1192 14.65 38.70 -33.28
CA ASP A 1192 14.44 37.97 -32.02
C ASP A 1192 14.87 36.50 -32.13
N ALA A 1193 14.92 35.93 -33.33
CA ALA A 1193 15.31 34.53 -33.55
C ALA A 1193 16.82 34.29 -33.34
N ASP A 1194 17.67 35.16 -33.90
CA ASP A 1194 19.13 35.13 -33.67
C ASP A 1194 19.45 35.43 -32.20
N GLY A 1195 18.69 36.35 -31.59
CA GLY A 1195 18.78 36.67 -30.17
C GLY A 1195 18.42 35.51 -29.25
N LEU A 1196 17.39 34.74 -29.60
CA LEU A 1196 16.95 33.57 -28.86
C LEU A 1196 17.95 32.40 -28.98
N GLU A 1197 18.49 32.17 -30.18
CA GLU A 1197 19.55 31.17 -30.42
C GLU A 1197 20.81 31.51 -29.60
N CYS A 1198 21.19 32.79 -29.57
CA CYS A 1198 22.27 33.27 -28.71
C CYS A 1198 21.97 33.15 -27.21
N ALA A 1199 20.72 33.30 -26.79
CA ALA A 1199 20.34 33.10 -25.40
C ALA A 1199 20.44 31.62 -24.97
N ASP A 1200 20.39 30.66 -25.89
CA ASP A 1200 20.64 29.24 -25.62
C ASP A 1200 22.16 28.96 -25.50
N GLU A 1201 22.94 29.50 -26.44
CA GLU A 1201 24.40 29.31 -26.52
C GLU A 1201 25.16 29.88 -25.30
N ILE A 1202 24.61 30.89 -24.62
CA ILE A 1202 25.21 31.44 -23.38
C ILE A 1202 25.00 30.54 -22.15
N ALA A 1203 24.38 29.35 -22.27
CA ALA A 1203 24.23 28.37 -21.20
C ALA A 1203 25.57 27.84 -20.64
N VAL A 1204 26.68 28.12 -21.32
CA VAL A 1204 28.05 27.97 -20.79
C VAL A 1204 28.30 28.76 -19.50
N MET A 1205 27.49 29.79 -19.22
CA MET A 1205 27.43 30.52 -17.96
C MET A 1205 26.13 30.20 -17.18
N ALA A 1206 25.84 28.91 -17.02
CA ALA A 1206 24.57 28.39 -16.47
C ALA A 1206 24.12 29.08 -15.18
N ASP A 1207 25.01 29.43 -14.26
CA ASP A 1207 24.64 30.11 -13.01
C ASP A 1207 24.24 31.58 -13.21
N ALA A 1208 24.90 32.29 -14.13
CA ALA A 1208 24.58 33.68 -14.44
C ALA A 1208 23.32 33.74 -15.32
N GLN A 1209 23.17 32.84 -16.28
CA GLN A 1209 21.98 32.68 -17.10
C GLN A 1209 20.79 32.25 -16.23
N GLY A 1210 21.01 31.30 -15.34
CA GLY A 1210 20.08 30.90 -14.30
C GLY A 1210 19.74 32.07 -13.38
N ARG A 1211 20.69 32.96 -13.06
CA ARG A 1211 20.41 34.19 -12.31
C ARG A 1211 19.54 35.16 -13.10
N VAL A 1212 19.73 35.33 -14.41
CA VAL A 1212 18.83 36.16 -15.22
C VAL A 1212 17.46 35.53 -15.32
N TYR A 1213 17.37 34.22 -15.56
CA TYR A 1213 16.09 33.50 -15.52
C TYR A 1213 15.41 33.68 -14.17
N ILE A 1214 16.15 33.51 -13.08
CA ILE A 1214 15.65 33.67 -11.72
C ILE A 1214 15.19 35.11 -11.52
N ASP A 1215 15.92 36.11 -11.97
CA ASP A 1215 15.53 37.51 -11.82
C ASP A 1215 14.42 37.92 -12.81
N ALA A 1216 14.24 37.22 -13.91
CA ALA A 1216 13.11 37.39 -14.83
C ALA A 1216 11.84 36.79 -14.25
N ARG A 1217 11.95 35.54 -13.80
CA ARG A 1217 10.83 34.73 -13.32
C ARG A 1217 10.44 35.07 -11.89
N PHE A 1218 11.42 35.49 -11.11
CA PHE A 1218 11.33 35.81 -9.68
C PHE A 1218 12.05 37.16 -9.43
N PRO A 1219 11.50 38.28 -9.93
CA PRO A 1219 12.19 39.56 -10.00
C PRO A 1219 12.52 40.18 -8.65
N THR A 1220 11.74 39.88 -7.61
CA THR A 1220 12.00 40.40 -6.27
C THR A 1220 12.87 39.44 -5.46
N ASP A 1221 13.69 39.96 -4.55
CA ASP A 1221 14.50 39.11 -3.66
C ASP A 1221 13.65 38.18 -2.78
N LYS A 1222 12.40 38.57 -2.51
CA LYS A 1222 11.41 37.75 -1.83
C LYS A 1222 11.05 36.51 -2.66
N ASP A 1223 10.85 36.67 -3.96
CA ASP A 1223 10.49 35.56 -4.87
C ASP A 1223 11.65 34.58 -5.05
N LYS A 1224 12.87 35.10 -5.20
CA LYS A 1224 14.10 34.29 -5.32
C LYS A 1224 14.37 33.46 -4.06
N LYS A 1225 14.06 34.04 -2.89
CA LYS A 1225 14.19 33.36 -1.60
C LYS A 1225 13.13 32.27 -1.45
N MET A 1226 11.88 32.59 -1.75
CA MET A 1226 10.74 31.67 -1.69
C MET A 1226 10.98 30.42 -2.55
N ILE A 1227 11.37 30.57 -3.83
CA ILE A 1227 11.55 29.41 -4.72
C ILE A 1227 12.73 28.51 -4.29
N ARG A 1228 13.81 29.08 -3.74
CA ARG A 1228 14.95 28.31 -3.20
C ARG A 1228 14.56 27.49 -1.97
N GLU A 1229 13.76 28.06 -1.07
CA GLU A 1229 13.35 27.36 0.15
C GLU A 1229 12.36 26.23 -0.16
N THR A 1230 11.40 26.45 -1.07
CA THR A 1230 10.43 25.44 -1.50
C THR A 1230 11.09 24.26 -2.21
N MET A 1231 11.98 24.50 -3.18
CA MET A 1231 12.66 23.42 -3.91
C MET A 1231 13.63 22.61 -3.05
N LYS A 1232 14.23 23.24 -2.02
CA LYS A 1232 15.11 22.56 -1.06
C LYS A 1232 14.33 21.54 -0.21
N GLY A 1233 13.10 21.86 0.17
CA GLY A 1233 12.20 20.91 0.85
C GLY A 1233 11.78 19.73 -0.04
N VAL A 1234 11.45 20.00 -1.31
CA VAL A 1234 11.06 18.95 -2.28
C VAL A 1234 12.19 17.96 -2.56
N MET A 1235 13.42 18.45 -2.75
CA MET A 1235 14.58 17.58 -3.01
C MET A 1235 14.96 16.71 -1.80
N ILE A 1236 14.79 17.20 -0.56
CA ILE A 1236 15.00 16.40 0.66
C ILE A 1236 13.99 15.25 0.71
N ASN A 1237 12.72 15.52 0.41
CA ASN A 1237 11.67 14.50 0.39
C ASN A 1237 11.89 13.45 -0.71
N ILE A 1238 12.38 13.84 -1.89
CA ILE A 1238 12.74 12.91 -2.97
C ILE A 1238 13.94 12.04 -2.55
N VAL A 1239 14.97 12.62 -1.92
CA VAL A 1239 16.15 11.89 -1.44
C VAL A 1239 15.78 10.89 -0.34
N ASP A 1240 14.88 11.25 0.57
CA ASP A 1240 14.44 10.35 1.64
C ASP A 1240 13.48 9.26 1.13
N ALA A 1241 12.64 9.55 0.12
CA ALA A 1241 11.87 8.53 -0.60
C ALA A 1241 12.78 7.54 -1.36
N MET A 1242 13.86 8.04 -1.97
CA MET A 1242 14.86 7.19 -2.64
C MET A 1242 15.67 6.33 -1.67
N LYS A 1243 16.02 6.83 -0.47
CA LYS A 1243 16.63 6.01 0.59
C LYS A 1243 15.69 4.91 1.08
N GLY A 1244 14.39 5.20 1.16
CA GLY A 1244 13.36 4.21 1.47
C GLY A 1244 13.30 3.07 0.45
N MET A 1245 13.45 3.38 -0.84
CA MET A 1245 13.49 2.39 -1.93
C MET A 1245 14.81 1.61 -2.04
N ILE A 1246 15.92 2.11 -1.49
CA ILE A 1246 17.23 1.42 -1.49
C ILE A 1246 17.42 0.54 -0.24
N HIS A 1247 16.67 0.80 0.83
CA HIS A 1247 16.62 -0.07 2.01
C HIS A 1247 15.53 -1.15 1.94
N GLN A 1248 14.59 -1.04 0.98
CA GLN A 1248 13.84 -2.17 0.44
C GLN A 1248 14.71 -2.92 -0.58
#